data_AF-A0A814L9F9-F1
#
_entry.id   AF-A0A814L9F9-F1
#
_cell.length_a   1.000
_cell.length_b   1.000
_cell.length_c   1.000
_cell.angle_alpha   90.00
_cell.angle_beta   90.00
_cell.angle_gamma   90.00
#
_symmetry.space_group_name_H-M   'P 1'
#
loop_
_entity.id
_entity.type
_entity.pdbx_description
1 polymer ?
#
loop_
_entity_poly.entity_id
_entity_poly.type
_entity_poly.pdbx_seq_one_letter_code
_entity_poly.pdbx_strand_id
1 'polypeptide(L)'
;MSLLDQNWGGIGSTDDEALDNDHPGRQILTSRDGTLMLIECAKEMFEPLSNTMKSNSTINENENNDDDDDNNELKTGFQLVMRACQRFYQSKIVSNDKDLSGIILYGTEKNKNSFDFNNIYILHDLAQPSAERIIQLENLSNKETYKKTYEDLFGLTPSKGYSLNEALWTCSNIFSNSLQRLTIKRIFIFTCNDRPHALNIILERQAKQRAKDLYDVGIQVEIFPILTETITKFDYKKFFQDILMLSDDELDLKNNQISTGRLNELLKLVYSKEHKKRAYCTVPFSLGNSSDGTQLQFSVSVFNMVRPCPKPTKIKLDMKTNMETKLVTKHYLPETAEILMPSDIQYGIDVSNRRVLFDADEIKAIKKFGDPGFQILGFKNLSCLLPHHYVKPGHFIYPDEKYIEGSSCLFNALLKKCLEKKMFILCQFIARRNTPPRLVALIPQAEEINKKDPNDRLASNGFHVYYLPYADDIRTLPKNDTARLDDDNVDLFKNVVRNLKFKYRPEKFENPALQTLWRNIEATALNKNKPEEFIDLTIPNIENQNKKVAEYIDEIKQTIFPPDYIMGVAKRSATKRKADAATTSVSSKRTKSDDDIDVEAAAHNNLLTKLTIPILKNYWFCSCVYSIMSHNIKSSIESANIAEHGPPASIGEHPNAITNRFYTYERIQEIVAFIQKLAPTKPELAIICGSGLGGLAELIVEKIVIPYADIPHFPKSTVAGHRSNLVLGILNGVYVVCMQGRLHSYEGYTTATCAFPVRVMHMLGAHSLIVTCAAGGINDDYNVGDIMLIKDHLNFPNLAGNNPLIGHNDERFGPRFPPVGHAYDREYLLEMKKIANKNNLQLREGVYCGLGGPCYETIAEINMLKLLGGDAVGMSTVHEVTFAAHCGMHTLGMALITNIGLSDYNITHEVGHDDVIRISELKANDLQQLVFNFADVIKKKSSSKK
;
A
#
# COMPACT_ATOMS: atom_id res chain seq x y z
N MET A 1 -36.03 17.47 -33.50
CA MET A 1 -35.45 18.61 -32.76
C MET A 1 -34.01 18.23 -32.47
N SER A 2 -33.15 18.56 -33.42
CA SER A 2 -31.70 18.37 -33.40
C SER A 2 -31.04 19.49 -32.60
N LEU A 3 -29.81 19.23 -32.13
CA LEU A 3 -28.91 20.09 -31.33
C LEU A 3 -29.05 19.84 -29.83
N LEU A 4 -28.21 18.93 -29.31
CA LEU A 4 -27.49 19.03 -28.03
C LEU A 4 -26.55 17.81 -27.87
N ASP A 5 -25.68 17.62 -28.85
CA ASP A 5 -24.46 16.82 -28.71
C ASP A 5 -23.28 17.80 -28.71
N GLN A 6 -22.85 18.24 -27.53
CA GLN A 6 -21.56 18.92 -27.36
C GLN A 6 -20.81 18.29 -26.18
N ASN A 7 -19.78 17.55 -26.58
CA ASN A 7 -18.69 17.00 -25.78
C ASN A 7 -18.09 18.03 -24.82
N TRP A 8 -18.06 17.74 -23.53
CA TRP A 8 -17.13 18.34 -22.58
C TRP A 8 -16.61 17.28 -21.60
N GLY A 9 -15.32 16.96 -21.75
CA GLY A 9 -14.58 16.00 -20.94
C GLY A 9 -14.35 16.51 -19.51
N GLY A 10 -14.49 15.62 -18.54
CA GLY A 10 -14.17 15.88 -17.14
C GLY A 10 -12.95 15.07 -16.73
N ILE A 11 -11.88 15.76 -16.34
CA ILE A 11 -10.67 15.19 -15.75
C ILE A 11 -10.92 15.05 -14.25
N GLY A 12 -10.94 13.81 -13.77
CA GLY A 12 -10.93 13.45 -12.36
C GLY A 12 -9.53 13.03 -11.95
N SER A 13 -9.03 13.60 -10.86
CA SER A 13 -7.70 13.39 -10.30
C SER A 13 -7.53 11.98 -9.68
N THR A 14 -6.74 11.16 -10.37
CA THR A 14 -5.76 10.25 -9.77
C THR A 14 -4.50 10.39 -10.63
N ASP A 15 -3.33 10.50 -10.02
CA ASP A 15 -2.04 10.85 -10.68
C ASP A 15 -1.49 9.80 -11.68
N ASP A 16 -2.35 9.02 -12.34
CA ASP A 16 -2.00 8.05 -13.39
C ASP A 16 -2.82 8.17 -14.71
N GLU A 17 -3.78 9.11 -14.83
CA GLU A 17 -4.68 9.19 -16.01
C GLU A 17 -4.79 10.58 -16.70
N ALA A 18 -3.68 11.32 -16.83
CA ALA A 18 -3.63 12.39 -17.82
C ALA A 18 -3.29 11.80 -19.21
N LEU A 19 -4.31 11.37 -19.95
CA LEU A 19 -4.19 11.05 -21.37
C LEU A 19 -3.96 12.34 -22.18
N ASP A 20 -2.76 12.50 -22.74
CA ASP A 20 -2.49 13.48 -23.80
C ASP A 20 -3.37 13.14 -25.03
N ASN A 21 -4.22 14.08 -25.44
CA ASN A 21 -5.21 13.94 -26.52
C ASN A 21 -4.65 14.14 -27.96
N ASP A 22 -3.34 14.19 -28.15
CA ASP A 22 -2.74 14.54 -29.46
C ASP A 22 -2.27 13.33 -30.31
N HIS A 23 -2.88 12.17 -30.12
CA HIS A 23 -2.85 11.10 -31.13
C HIS A 23 -4.27 10.85 -31.65
N PRO A 24 -4.52 10.85 -32.97
CA PRO A 24 -5.75 10.33 -33.54
C PRO A 24 -5.72 8.80 -33.39
N GLY A 25 -6.01 8.31 -32.20
CA GLY A 25 -5.78 6.90 -31.86
C GLY A 25 -6.18 6.56 -30.43
N ARG A 26 -7.49 6.28 -30.27
CA ARG A 26 -8.15 5.70 -29.08
C ARG A 26 -8.16 6.58 -27.82
N GLN A 27 -9.27 7.31 -27.66
CA GLN A 27 -9.98 7.26 -26.37
C GLN A 27 -9.99 5.81 -25.90
N ILE A 28 -9.65 5.56 -24.63
CA ILE A 28 -9.92 4.28 -23.99
C ILE A 28 -11.44 4.18 -23.88
N LEU A 29 -12.09 3.85 -25.00
CA LEU A 29 -13.42 3.26 -25.02
C LEU A 29 -13.31 2.08 -24.08
N THR A 30 -14.08 2.11 -23.00
CA THR A 30 -14.24 0.98 -22.09
C THR A 30 -14.72 -0.20 -22.93
N SER A 31 -13.76 -1.03 -23.36
CA SER A 31 -13.98 -2.13 -24.27
C SER A 31 -14.76 -3.22 -23.55
N ARG A 32 -15.99 -3.46 -23.98
CA ARG A 32 -16.82 -4.55 -23.44
C ARG A 32 -16.63 -5.78 -24.31
N ASP A 33 -16.25 -6.89 -23.70
CA ASP A 33 -16.18 -8.16 -24.39
C ASP A 33 -17.50 -8.92 -24.20
N GLY A 34 -17.94 -9.62 -25.25
CA GLY A 34 -19.13 -10.44 -25.24
C GLY A 34 -18.76 -11.92 -25.34
N THR A 35 -19.17 -12.70 -24.33
CA THR A 35 -18.94 -14.16 -24.28
C THR A 35 -20.28 -14.90 -24.21
N LEU A 36 -20.53 -15.79 -25.16
CA LEU A 36 -21.68 -16.70 -25.13
C LEU A 36 -21.20 -18.11 -24.82
N MET A 37 -21.77 -18.73 -23.79
CA MET A 37 -21.53 -20.13 -23.45
C MET A 37 -22.63 -20.97 -24.06
N LEU A 38 -22.28 -21.76 -25.07
CA LEU A 38 -23.16 -22.68 -25.78
C LEU A 38 -22.96 -24.09 -25.22
N ILE A 39 -24.00 -24.65 -24.60
CA ILE A 39 -23.91 -25.90 -23.83
C ILE A 39 -24.76 -26.96 -24.50
N GLU A 40 -24.15 -28.09 -24.83
CA GLU A 40 -24.85 -29.24 -25.38
C GLU A 40 -25.63 -29.98 -24.27
N CYS A 41 -26.89 -30.32 -24.54
CA CYS A 41 -27.74 -31.09 -23.65
C CYS A 41 -28.04 -32.50 -24.19
N ALA A 42 -26.99 -33.16 -24.70
CA ALA A 42 -27.04 -34.55 -25.15
C ALA A 42 -27.29 -35.52 -23.97
N LYS A 43 -27.74 -36.75 -24.23
CA LYS A 43 -27.99 -37.74 -23.17
C LYS A 43 -26.71 -38.09 -22.41
N GLU A 44 -25.61 -38.15 -23.14
CA GLU A 44 -24.26 -38.46 -22.70
C GLU A 44 -23.76 -37.41 -21.69
N MET A 45 -24.19 -36.14 -21.79
CA MET A 45 -23.83 -35.09 -20.82
C MET A 45 -24.39 -35.33 -19.42
N PHE A 46 -25.44 -36.15 -19.30
CA PHE A 46 -26.04 -36.53 -18.01
C PHE A 46 -25.51 -37.86 -17.46
N GLU A 47 -24.56 -38.49 -18.15
CA GLU A 47 -23.86 -39.67 -17.67
C GLU A 47 -22.76 -39.30 -16.67
N PRO A 48 -22.27 -40.27 -15.87
CA PRO A 48 -21.17 -40.02 -14.95
C PRO A 48 -19.88 -39.61 -15.68
N LEU A 49 -19.07 -38.79 -15.02
CA LEU A 49 -17.77 -38.34 -15.53
C LEU A 49 -16.75 -39.51 -15.59
N SER A 50 -15.87 -39.50 -16.59
CA SER A 50 -14.84 -40.55 -16.72
C SER A 50 -13.76 -40.43 -15.63
N ASN A 51 -13.60 -41.48 -14.82
CA ASN A 51 -12.50 -41.60 -13.83
C ASN A 51 -11.16 -42.03 -14.49
N THR A 52 -10.67 -41.29 -15.47
CA THR A 52 -9.35 -41.54 -16.07
C THR A 52 -8.24 -41.00 -15.17
N MET A 53 -7.91 -41.74 -14.09
CA MET A 53 -6.59 -41.87 -13.42
C MET A 53 -6.73 -42.45 -11.98
N LYS A 54 -7.28 -43.67 -11.84
CA LYS A 54 -7.13 -44.48 -10.60
C LYS A 54 -6.09 -45.60 -10.69
N SER A 55 -5.34 -45.72 -11.79
CA SER A 55 -4.29 -46.73 -11.93
C SER A 55 -2.91 -46.12 -12.13
N ASN A 56 -2.23 -45.86 -11.01
CA ASN A 56 -0.79 -46.08 -10.75
C ASN A 56 -0.24 -45.11 -9.70
N SER A 57 -0.62 -45.30 -8.43
CA SER A 57 0.29 -45.01 -7.31
C SER A 57 -0.16 -45.78 -6.06
N THR A 58 0.46 -46.93 -5.82
CA THR A 58 0.79 -47.33 -4.46
C THR A 58 1.85 -46.35 -3.97
N ILE A 59 1.47 -45.25 -3.29
CA ILE A 59 2.31 -44.46 -2.37
C ILE A 59 1.37 -43.59 -1.50
N ASN A 60 1.40 -43.88 -0.19
CA ASN A 60 1.09 -43.07 1.00
C ASN A 60 -0.20 -42.25 1.06
N GLU A 61 -1.15 -42.77 1.85
CA GLU A 61 -2.39 -42.14 2.36
C GLU A 61 -2.18 -40.97 3.36
N ASN A 62 -1.14 -40.14 3.23
CA ASN A 62 -0.83 -39.08 4.22
C ASN A 62 -0.57 -37.69 3.60
N GLU A 63 -1.25 -37.35 2.52
CA GLU A 63 -1.42 -35.94 2.10
C GLU A 63 -2.92 -35.61 2.11
N ASN A 64 -3.40 -35.03 3.22
CA ASN A 64 -4.67 -34.30 3.25
C ASN A 64 -4.52 -33.11 2.29
N ASN A 65 -4.93 -33.28 1.04
CA ASN A 65 -5.27 -32.18 0.15
C ASN A 65 -6.73 -31.84 0.43
N ASP A 66 -6.97 -30.81 1.24
CA ASP A 66 -8.31 -30.30 1.57
C ASP A 66 -8.99 -29.60 0.36
N ASP A 67 -8.38 -29.61 -0.83
CA ASP A 67 -8.94 -29.07 -2.08
C ASP A 67 -9.86 -30.07 -2.83
N ASP A 68 -10.03 -31.30 -2.33
CA ASP A 68 -10.78 -32.38 -3.00
C ASP A 68 -12.29 -32.45 -2.66
N ASP A 69 -12.81 -31.56 -1.81
CA ASP A 69 -14.23 -31.63 -1.37
C ASP A 69 -15.23 -31.19 -2.47
N ASP A 70 -14.90 -30.20 -3.31
CA ASP A 70 -15.78 -29.75 -4.42
C ASP A 70 -15.89 -30.81 -5.55
N ASN A 71 -14.89 -31.69 -5.72
CA ASN A 71 -14.87 -32.70 -6.79
C ASN A 71 -15.74 -33.93 -6.46
N ASN A 72 -15.95 -34.24 -5.18
CA ASN A 72 -16.79 -35.37 -4.76
C ASN A 72 -18.31 -35.09 -4.88
N GLU A 73 -18.70 -33.85 -5.20
CA GLU A 73 -20.11 -33.45 -5.35
C GLU A 73 -20.65 -33.57 -6.78
N LEU A 74 -19.80 -33.42 -7.80
CA LEU A 74 -20.22 -33.34 -9.21
C LEU A 74 -20.22 -34.72 -9.87
N LYS A 75 -21.40 -35.21 -10.25
CA LYS A 75 -21.54 -36.56 -10.82
C LYS A 75 -21.52 -36.58 -12.34
N THR A 76 -22.04 -35.54 -13.01
CA THR A 76 -22.26 -35.56 -14.47
C THR A 76 -21.55 -34.42 -15.21
N GLY A 77 -21.37 -34.59 -16.53
CA GLY A 77 -20.83 -33.55 -17.41
C GLY A 77 -21.64 -32.26 -17.39
N PHE A 78 -22.96 -32.35 -17.33
CA PHE A 78 -23.85 -31.18 -17.25
C PHE A 78 -23.65 -30.40 -15.95
N GLN A 79 -23.59 -31.09 -14.79
CA GLN A 79 -23.33 -30.44 -13.50
C GLN A 79 -21.96 -29.75 -13.47
N LEU A 80 -20.94 -30.40 -14.04
CA LEU A 80 -19.60 -29.86 -14.17
C LEU A 80 -19.61 -28.53 -14.95
N VAL A 81 -20.31 -28.47 -16.09
CA VAL A 81 -20.42 -27.26 -16.90
C VAL A 81 -21.22 -26.18 -16.19
N MET A 82 -22.36 -26.50 -15.56
CA MET A 82 -23.15 -25.51 -14.80
C MET A 82 -22.33 -24.87 -13.68
N ARG A 83 -21.57 -25.67 -12.92
CA ARG A 83 -20.68 -25.19 -11.86
C ARG A 83 -19.53 -24.36 -12.43
N ALA A 84 -18.98 -24.74 -13.58
CA ALA A 84 -17.97 -23.94 -14.27
C ALA A 84 -18.52 -22.58 -14.75
N CYS A 85 -19.74 -22.55 -15.30
CA CYS A 85 -20.42 -21.30 -15.67
C CYS A 85 -20.71 -20.41 -14.45
N GLN A 86 -21.07 -20.99 -13.30
CA GLN A 86 -21.27 -20.27 -12.05
C GLN A 86 -19.97 -19.57 -11.60
N ARG A 87 -18.87 -20.33 -11.53
CA ARG A 87 -17.54 -19.81 -11.17
C ARG A 87 -17.01 -18.80 -12.20
N PHE A 88 -17.35 -18.97 -13.47
CA PHE A 88 -17.06 -17.99 -14.52
C PHE A 88 -17.78 -16.66 -14.28
N TYR A 89 -19.08 -16.67 -13.95
CA TYR A 89 -19.81 -15.45 -13.59
C TYR A 89 -19.26 -14.77 -12.34
N GLN A 90 -18.94 -15.53 -11.29
CA GLN A 90 -18.31 -15.00 -10.08
C GLN A 90 -16.95 -14.35 -10.40
N SER A 91 -16.10 -15.03 -11.17
CA SER A 91 -14.81 -14.49 -11.61
C SER A 91 -14.96 -13.22 -12.46
N LYS A 92 -15.98 -13.15 -13.33
CA LYS A 92 -16.27 -11.96 -14.14
C LYS A 92 -16.64 -10.75 -13.30
N ILE A 93 -17.44 -10.93 -12.25
CA ILE A 93 -17.80 -9.85 -11.30
C ILE A 93 -16.54 -9.30 -10.62
N VAL A 94 -15.58 -10.17 -10.29
CA VAL A 94 -14.33 -9.78 -9.63
C VAL A 94 -13.35 -9.11 -10.60
N SER A 95 -13.22 -9.63 -11.82
CA SER A 95 -12.15 -9.26 -12.75
C SER A 95 -12.54 -8.14 -13.72
N ASN A 96 -13.77 -8.14 -14.25
CA ASN A 96 -14.25 -7.15 -15.22
C ASN A 96 -15.79 -7.11 -15.29
N ASP A 97 -16.40 -6.23 -14.49
CA ASP A 97 -17.86 -6.06 -14.35
C ASP A 97 -18.57 -5.55 -15.61
N LYS A 98 -17.83 -4.98 -16.57
CA LYS A 98 -18.39 -4.42 -17.81
C LYS A 98 -18.58 -5.42 -18.94
N ASP A 99 -18.01 -6.62 -18.81
CA ASP A 99 -18.15 -7.66 -19.83
C ASP A 99 -19.56 -8.26 -19.83
N LEU A 100 -20.04 -8.58 -21.02
CA LEU A 100 -21.35 -9.21 -21.19
C LEU A 100 -21.18 -10.71 -21.37
N SER A 101 -21.98 -11.47 -20.65
CA SER A 101 -22.00 -12.92 -20.74
C SER A 101 -23.42 -13.45 -20.92
N GLY A 102 -23.58 -14.51 -21.70
CA GLY A 102 -24.86 -15.20 -21.93
C GLY A 102 -24.68 -16.71 -21.96
N ILE A 103 -25.76 -17.46 -21.72
CA ILE A 103 -25.78 -18.92 -21.70
C ILE A 103 -26.93 -19.41 -22.58
N ILE A 104 -26.60 -20.32 -23.49
CA ILE A 104 -27.51 -20.90 -24.46
C ILE A 104 -27.39 -22.42 -24.37
N LEU A 105 -28.52 -23.10 -24.23
CA LEU A 105 -28.61 -24.55 -24.23
C LEU A 105 -29.12 -25.00 -25.61
N TYR A 106 -28.51 -26.04 -26.16
CA TYR A 106 -29.00 -26.69 -27.38
C TYR A 106 -29.13 -28.20 -27.20
N GLY A 107 -30.15 -28.80 -27.81
CA GLY A 107 -30.57 -30.17 -27.53
C GLY A 107 -31.58 -30.29 -26.40
N THR A 108 -32.37 -29.24 -26.13
CA THR A 108 -33.49 -29.25 -25.18
C THR A 108 -34.79 -29.69 -25.86
N GLU A 109 -35.82 -30.11 -25.12
CA GLU A 109 -37.15 -30.36 -25.71
C GLU A 109 -37.87 -29.04 -25.99
N LYS A 110 -37.88 -28.17 -24.98
CA LYS A 110 -38.46 -26.83 -25.05
C LYS A 110 -37.52 -25.88 -25.77
N ASN A 111 -38.08 -24.90 -26.47
CA ASN A 111 -37.35 -23.85 -27.15
C ASN A 111 -37.70 -22.46 -26.58
N LYS A 112 -36.70 -21.58 -26.57
CA LYS A 112 -36.84 -20.16 -26.18
C LYS A 112 -35.78 -19.36 -26.93
N ASN A 113 -36.10 -18.87 -28.11
CA ASN A 113 -35.21 -18.04 -28.92
C ASN A 113 -36.01 -17.13 -29.87
N SER A 114 -35.40 -16.05 -30.37
CA SER A 114 -36.09 -15.02 -31.17
C SER A 114 -36.65 -15.51 -32.52
N PHE A 115 -36.23 -16.68 -32.99
CA PHE A 115 -36.58 -17.23 -34.29
C PHE A 115 -37.38 -18.51 -34.21
N ASP A 116 -37.77 -18.90 -33.00
CA ASP A 116 -38.53 -20.12 -32.72
C ASP A 116 -37.89 -21.42 -33.25
N PHE A 117 -36.54 -21.48 -33.33
CA PHE A 117 -35.88 -22.75 -33.67
C PHE A 117 -36.18 -23.81 -32.63
N ASN A 118 -36.32 -25.04 -33.10
CA ASN A 118 -36.53 -26.19 -32.23
C ASN A 118 -35.27 -26.48 -31.41
N ASN A 119 -35.46 -26.96 -30.19
CA ASN A 119 -34.40 -27.51 -29.35
C ASN A 119 -33.28 -26.54 -28.93
N ILE A 120 -33.52 -25.23 -29.02
CA ILE A 120 -32.60 -24.17 -28.59
C ILE A 120 -33.27 -23.30 -27.54
N TYR A 121 -32.65 -23.21 -26.36
CA TYR A 121 -33.15 -22.45 -25.22
C TYR A 121 -32.12 -21.42 -24.75
N ILE A 122 -32.48 -20.14 -24.80
CA ILE A 122 -31.67 -19.06 -24.23
C ILE A 122 -31.96 -18.99 -22.72
N LEU A 123 -31.00 -19.46 -21.92
CA LEU A 123 -31.09 -19.40 -20.46
C LEU A 123 -30.82 -17.98 -19.98
N HIS A 124 -29.71 -17.39 -20.40
CA HIS A 124 -29.33 -16.02 -20.09
C HIS A 124 -29.00 -15.25 -21.37
N ASP A 125 -29.72 -14.15 -21.60
CA ASP A 125 -29.37 -13.18 -22.65
C ASP A 125 -28.02 -12.52 -22.35
N LEU A 126 -27.40 -11.97 -23.41
CA LEU A 126 -26.12 -11.28 -23.33
C LEU A 126 -26.24 -9.99 -22.50
N ALA A 127 -25.87 -10.09 -21.22
CA ALA A 127 -25.89 -8.97 -20.27
C ALA A 127 -24.79 -9.16 -19.21
N GLN A 128 -24.67 -8.21 -18.29
CA GLN A 128 -23.72 -8.34 -17.18
C GLN A 128 -24.14 -9.51 -16.25
N PRO A 129 -23.17 -10.29 -15.73
CA PRO A 129 -23.45 -11.28 -14.69
C PRO A 129 -24.11 -10.62 -13.47
N SER A 130 -25.14 -11.26 -12.92
CA SER A 130 -25.86 -10.78 -11.73
C SER A 130 -26.01 -11.88 -10.69
N ALA A 131 -26.28 -11.49 -9.44
CA ALA A 131 -26.51 -12.40 -8.33
C ALA A 131 -27.65 -13.39 -8.63
N GLU A 132 -28.75 -12.92 -9.22
CA GLU A 132 -29.89 -13.75 -9.63
C GLU A 132 -29.50 -14.84 -10.64
N ARG A 133 -28.67 -14.49 -11.63
CA ARG A 133 -28.17 -15.45 -12.64
C ARG A 133 -27.27 -16.51 -12.03
N ILE A 134 -26.49 -16.15 -11.01
CA ILE A 134 -25.63 -17.09 -10.28
C ILE A 134 -26.49 -18.08 -9.49
N ILE A 135 -27.55 -17.61 -8.81
CA ILE A 135 -28.51 -18.48 -8.09
C ILE A 135 -29.18 -19.47 -9.04
N GLN A 136 -29.58 -19.02 -10.23
CA GLN A 136 -30.20 -19.90 -11.23
C GLN A 136 -29.27 -21.05 -11.63
N LEU A 137 -27.96 -20.79 -11.79
CA LEU A 137 -26.96 -21.82 -12.09
C LEU A 137 -26.66 -22.73 -10.89
N GLU A 138 -26.67 -22.19 -9.67
CA GLU A 138 -26.52 -22.97 -8.43
C GLU A 138 -27.66 -23.99 -8.29
N ASN A 139 -28.91 -23.58 -8.56
CA ASN A 139 -30.06 -24.48 -8.55
C ASN A 139 -29.97 -25.59 -9.61
N LEU A 140 -29.38 -25.31 -10.77
CA LEU A 140 -29.19 -26.28 -11.86
C LEU A 140 -28.00 -27.23 -11.64
N SER A 141 -27.12 -26.94 -10.67
CA SER A 141 -25.99 -27.81 -10.31
C SER A 141 -26.23 -28.62 -9.03
N ASN A 142 -27.33 -28.39 -8.31
CA ASN A 142 -27.62 -29.02 -7.02
C ASN A 142 -27.72 -30.56 -7.10
N LYS A 143 -27.07 -31.24 -6.15
CA LYS A 143 -26.80 -32.69 -6.10
C LYS A 143 -28.05 -33.58 -6.19
N GLU A 144 -29.16 -33.17 -5.59
CA GLU A 144 -30.37 -34.02 -5.48
C GLU A 144 -31.46 -33.66 -6.50
N THR A 145 -31.56 -32.38 -6.89
CA THR A 145 -32.69 -31.88 -7.67
C THR A 145 -32.37 -31.58 -9.13
N TYR A 146 -31.08 -31.51 -9.53
CA TYR A 146 -30.71 -30.99 -10.86
C TYR A 146 -31.46 -31.65 -12.02
N LYS A 147 -31.61 -32.98 -12.01
CA LYS A 147 -32.24 -33.72 -13.11
C LYS A 147 -33.73 -33.40 -13.22
N LYS A 148 -34.42 -33.36 -12.08
CA LYS A 148 -35.85 -32.99 -12.01
C LYS A 148 -36.05 -31.53 -12.39
N THR A 149 -35.22 -30.64 -11.87
CA THR A 149 -35.25 -29.21 -12.20
C THR A 149 -34.97 -28.97 -13.70
N TYR A 150 -34.05 -29.72 -14.29
CA TYR A 150 -33.77 -29.67 -15.72
C TYR A 150 -34.95 -30.17 -16.55
N GLU A 151 -35.50 -31.35 -16.23
CA GLU A 151 -36.66 -31.93 -16.93
C GLU A 151 -37.88 -31.00 -16.86
N ASP A 152 -38.16 -30.41 -15.69
CA ASP A 152 -39.25 -29.47 -15.50
C ASP A 152 -39.08 -28.20 -16.36
N LEU A 153 -37.86 -27.65 -16.43
CA LEU A 153 -37.58 -26.38 -17.11
C LEU A 153 -37.37 -26.51 -18.62
N PHE A 154 -36.69 -27.56 -19.07
CA PHE A 154 -36.19 -27.69 -20.45
C PHE A 154 -36.71 -28.93 -21.19
N GLY A 155 -37.28 -29.91 -20.47
CA GLY A 155 -37.72 -31.19 -21.01
C GLY A 155 -36.58 -32.16 -21.31
N LEU A 156 -36.91 -33.37 -21.77
CA LEU A 156 -35.93 -34.45 -22.00
C LEU A 156 -35.17 -34.24 -23.32
N THR A 157 -33.94 -34.78 -23.43
CA THR A 157 -33.18 -34.70 -24.69
C THR A 157 -34.01 -35.28 -25.85
N PRO A 158 -34.27 -34.49 -26.92
CA PRO A 158 -35.19 -34.83 -27.98
C PRO A 158 -34.71 -36.06 -28.76
N SER A 159 -35.66 -36.91 -29.15
CA SER A 159 -35.40 -38.13 -29.93
C SER A 159 -35.16 -37.87 -31.42
N LYS A 160 -35.67 -36.74 -31.94
CA LYS A 160 -35.32 -36.18 -33.24
C LYS A 160 -34.12 -35.25 -33.02
N GLY A 161 -32.95 -35.58 -33.59
CA GLY A 161 -31.71 -34.85 -33.36
C GLY A 161 -31.83 -33.33 -33.60
N TYR A 162 -30.91 -32.57 -32.99
CA TYR A 162 -30.87 -31.11 -33.00
C TYR A 162 -29.81 -30.58 -33.98
N SER A 163 -29.83 -29.29 -34.32
CA SER A 163 -28.94 -28.66 -35.32
C SER A 163 -27.92 -27.69 -34.69
N LEU A 164 -26.63 -27.92 -34.90
CA LEU A 164 -25.57 -27.01 -34.45
C LEU A 164 -25.55 -25.71 -35.25
N ASN A 165 -25.94 -25.75 -36.53
CA ASN A 165 -26.03 -24.57 -37.38
C ASN A 165 -27.01 -23.52 -36.80
N GLU A 166 -28.21 -23.97 -36.40
CA GLU A 166 -29.24 -23.11 -35.81
C GLU A 166 -28.79 -22.49 -34.48
N ALA A 167 -28.05 -23.27 -33.66
CA ALA A 167 -27.47 -22.79 -32.42
C ALA A 167 -26.41 -21.70 -32.66
N LEU A 168 -25.51 -21.91 -33.63
CA LEU A 168 -24.52 -20.91 -34.03
C LEU A 168 -25.17 -19.66 -34.63
N TRP A 169 -26.26 -19.81 -35.39
CA TRP A 169 -27.01 -18.69 -35.93
C TRP A 169 -27.67 -17.85 -34.82
N THR A 170 -28.27 -18.51 -33.83
CA THR A 170 -28.83 -17.86 -32.64
C THR A 170 -27.75 -17.06 -31.89
N CYS A 171 -26.56 -17.62 -31.70
CA CYS A 171 -25.42 -16.92 -31.08
C CYS A 171 -25.01 -15.67 -31.87
N SER A 172 -24.90 -15.81 -33.21
CA SER A 172 -24.57 -14.69 -34.09
C SER A 172 -25.58 -13.56 -33.99
N ASN A 173 -26.87 -13.88 -33.92
CA ASN A 173 -27.93 -12.89 -33.84
C ASN A 173 -27.92 -12.13 -32.52
N ILE A 174 -27.64 -12.82 -31.40
CA ILE A 174 -27.51 -12.17 -30.09
C ILE A 174 -26.37 -11.14 -30.11
N PHE A 175 -25.25 -11.43 -30.76
CA PHE A 175 -24.17 -10.46 -30.92
C PHE A 175 -24.54 -9.28 -31.83
N SER A 176 -25.35 -9.51 -32.87
CA SER A 176 -25.82 -8.45 -33.77
C SER A 176 -26.85 -7.54 -33.12
N ASN A 177 -27.70 -8.08 -32.24
CA ASN A 177 -28.76 -7.34 -31.54
C ASN A 177 -28.29 -6.71 -30.22
N SER A 178 -26.99 -6.79 -29.91
CA SER A 178 -26.46 -6.15 -28.72
C SER A 178 -26.56 -4.62 -28.85
N LEU A 179 -27.20 -3.97 -27.87
CA LEU A 179 -27.28 -2.50 -27.79
C LEU A 179 -25.91 -1.84 -27.58
N GLN A 180 -24.88 -2.62 -27.23
CA GLN A 180 -23.57 -2.13 -26.84
C GLN A 180 -22.52 -2.55 -27.87
N ARG A 181 -21.55 -1.67 -28.13
CA ARG A 181 -20.44 -1.98 -29.04
C ARG A 181 -19.46 -2.94 -28.36
N LEU A 182 -19.46 -4.19 -28.81
CA LEU A 182 -18.54 -5.22 -28.33
C LEU A 182 -17.21 -5.15 -29.08
N THR A 183 -16.10 -5.18 -28.34
CA THR A 183 -14.76 -5.25 -28.91
C THR A 183 -14.40 -6.64 -29.37
N ILE A 184 -14.84 -7.65 -28.61
CA ILE A 184 -14.57 -9.05 -28.89
C ILE A 184 -15.86 -9.83 -28.71
N LYS A 185 -16.10 -10.77 -29.62
CA LYS A 185 -17.27 -11.66 -29.62
C LYS A 185 -16.76 -13.09 -29.59
N ARG A 186 -17.12 -13.86 -28.56
CA ARG A 186 -16.66 -15.26 -28.42
C ARG A 186 -17.79 -16.21 -28.09
N ILE A 187 -17.70 -17.43 -28.62
CA ILE A 187 -18.60 -18.54 -28.35
C ILE A 187 -17.78 -19.66 -27.73
N PHE A 188 -18.11 -20.04 -26.49
CA PHE A 188 -17.54 -21.17 -25.78
C PHE A 188 -18.50 -22.35 -25.92
N ILE A 189 -18.10 -23.40 -26.64
CA ILE A 189 -18.91 -24.59 -26.86
C ILE A 189 -18.50 -25.67 -25.88
N PHE A 190 -19.43 -26.09 -25.01
CA PHE A 190 -19.26 -27.22 -24.12
C PHE A 190 -20.00 -28.43 -24.68
N THR A 191 -19.26 -29.48 -25.04
CA THR A 191 -19.80 -30.64 -25.77
C THR A 191 -19.04 -31.92 -25.41
N CYS A 192 -19.73 -33.04 -25.35
CA CYS A 192 -19.11 -34.36 -25.25
C CYS A 192 -19.04 -35.08 -26.61
N ASN A 193 -19.73 -34.59 -27.64
CA ASN A 193 -19.83 -35.23 -28.94
C ASN A 193 -18.74 -34.74 -29.90
N ASP A 194 -17.78 -35.60 -30.25
CA ASP A 194 -16.67 -35.26 -31.16
C ASP A 194 -17.06 -35.22 -32.65
N ARG A 195 -18.24 -35.74 -33.00
CA ARG A 195 -18.77 -35.76 -34.37
C ARG A 195 -20.29 -35.53 -34.38
N PRO A 196 -20.75 -34.30 -34.06
CA PRO A 196 -22.16 -33.96 -34.20
C PRO A 196 -22.61 -34.12 -35.66
N HIS A 197 -23.86 -34.54 -35.86
CA HIS A 197 -24.48 -34.82 -37.16
C HIS A 197 -23.87 -35.97 -37.98
N ALA A 198 -23.16 -36.93 -37.36
CA ALA A 198 -22.58 -38.07 -38.08
C ALA A 198 -23.57 -38.83 -39.00
N LEU A 199 -24.86 -38.83 -38.66
CA LEU A 199 -25.93 -39.47 -39.43
C LEU A 199 -26.53 -38.56 -40.54
N ASN A 200 -26.23 -37.26 -40.55
CA ASN A 200 -26.81 -36.29 -41.48
C ASN A 200 -25.76 -35.32 -42.06
N ILE A 201 -25.27 -35.66 -43.26
CA ILE A 201 -24.25 -34.93 -44.00
C ILE A 201 -24.68 -33.48 -44.32
N ILE A 202 -25.98 -33.22 -44.50
CA ILE A 202 -26.48 -31.88 -44.83
C ILE A 202 -26.28 -30.94 -43.64
N LEU A 203 -26.67 -31.38 -42.44
CA LEU A 203 -26.48 -30.61 -41.20
C LEU A 203 -25.00 -30.41 -40.88
N GLU A 204 -24.16 -31.42 -41.15
CA GLU A 204 -22.71 -31.32 -40.98
C GLU A 204 -22.11 -30.20 -41.84
N ARG A 205 -22.44 -30.16 -43.15
CA ARG A 205 -21.96 -29.12 -44.07
C ARG A 205 -22.47 -27.74 -43.69
N GLN A 206 -23.73 -27.62 -43.29
CA GLN A 206 -24.31 -26.34 -42.86
C GLN A 206 -23.61 -25.80 -41.62
N ALA A 207 -23.31 -26.64 -40.63
CA ALA A 207 -22.61 -26.23 -39.42
C ALA A 207 -21.18 -25.74 -39.73
N LYS A 208 -20.43 -26.45 -40.59
CA LYS A 208 -19.08 -26.05 -41.02
C LYS A 208 -19.08 -24.72 -41.79
N GLN A 209 -20.01 -24.56 -42.73
CA GLN A 209 -20.15 -23.29 -43.46
C GLN A 209 -20.47 -22.14 -42.49
N ARG A 210 -21.38 -22.36 -41.53
CA ARG A 210 -21.74 -21.32 -40.56
C ARG A 210 -20.57 -20.94 -39.65
N ALA A 211 -19.76 -21.90 -39.22
CA ALA A 211 -18.54 -21.62 -38.46
C ALA A 211 -17.56 -20.73 -39.24
N LYS A 212 -17.41 -20.97 -40.55
CA LYS A 212 -16.62 -20.11 -41.43
C LYS A 212 -17.20 -18.68 -41.52
N ASP A 213 -18.51 -18.56 -41.69
CA ASP A 213 -19.18 -17.25 -41.71
C ASP A 213 -18.93 -16.48 -40.39
N LEU A 214 -18.95 -17.17 -39.25
CA LEU A 214 -18.65 -16.58 -37.94
C LEU A 214 -17.21 -16.07 -37.85
N TYR A 215 -16.26 -16.86 -38.37
CA TYR A 215 -14.84 -16.47 -38.42
C TYR A 215 -14.63 -15.21 -39.26
N ASP A 216 -15.27 -15.13 -40.43
CA ASP A 216 -15.20 -13.97 -41.34
C ASP A 216 -15.83 -12.71 -40.71
N VAL A 217 -16.87 -12.87 -39.89
CA VAL A 217 -17.49 -11.78 -39.10
C VAL A 217 -16.63 -11.38 -37.88
N GLY A 218 -15.58 -12.15 -37.56
CA GLY A 218 -14.68 -11.91 -36.43
C GLY A 218 -15.20 -12.42 -35.08
N ILE A 219 -16.11 -13.40 -35.09
CA ILE A 219 -16.58 -14.11 -33.89
C ILE A 219 -15.67 -15.32 -33.67
N GLN A 220 -15.06 -15.40 -32.48
CA GLN A 220 -14.15 -16.50 -32.14
C GLN A 220 -14.92 -17.66 -31.53
N VAL A 221 -14.69 -18.87 -32.02
CA VAL A 221 -15.28 -20.09 -31.47
C VAL A 221 -14.19 -20.88 -30.76
N GLU A 222 -14.46 -21.28 -29.52
CA GLU A 222 -13.58 -22.16 -28.73
C GLU A 222 -14.39 -23.33 -28.20
N ILE A 223 -13.75 -24.51 -28.13
CA ILE A 223 -14.40 -25.77 -27.79
C ILE A 223 -13.78 -26.34 -26.53
N PHE A 224 -14.64 -26.67 -25.60
CA PHE A 224 -14.34 -27.33 -24.34
C PHE A 224 -14.98 -28.72 -24.40
N PRO A 225 -14.18 -29.76 -24.72
CA PRO A 225 -14.68 -31.12 -24.67
C PRO A 225 -15.10 -31.44 -23.24
N ILE A 226 -16.02 -32.37 -23.03
CA ILE A 226 -16.40 -32.89 -21.71
C ILE A 226 -16.35 -34.41 -21.81
N LEU A 227 -15.60 -35.06 -20.91
CA LEU A 227 -15.47 -36.52 -20.94
C LEU A 227 -16.39 -37.19 -19.94
N THR A 228 -17.09 -38.22 -20.43
CA THR A 228 -18.05 -39.04 -19.68
C THR A 228 -17.58 -40.50 -19.70
N GLU A 229 -18.19 -41.38 -18.90
CA GLU A 229 -17.86 -42.81 -18.88
C GLU A 229 -17.84 -43.45 -20.28
N THR A 230 -18.76 -43.05 -21.15
CA THR A 230 -18.86 -43.54 -22.54
C THR A 230 -17.84 -42.88 -23.47
N ILE A 231 -17.47 -41.63 -23.22
CA ILE A 231 -16.59 -40.83 -24.07
C ILE A 231 -15.30 -40.53 -23.32
N THR A 232 -14.33 -41.43 -23.45
CA THR A 232 -13.02 -41.37 -22.78
C THR A 232 -11.95 -40.62 -23.58
N LYS A 233 -12.23 -40.26 -24.83
CA LYS A 233 -11.34 -39.48 -25.69
C LYS A 233 -12.17 -38.62 -26.65
N PHE A 234 -11.74 -37.38 -26.84
CA PHE A 234 -12.35 -36.45 -27.78
C PHE A 234 -11.38 -36.20 -28.95
N ASP A 235 -11.84 -36.40 -30.19
CA ASP A 235 -11.01 -36.24 -31.39
C ASP A 235 -11.43 -35.02 -32.21
N TYR A 236 -10.59 -33.98 -32.18
CA TYR A 236 -10.86 -32.75 -32.92
C TYR A 236 -10.86 -32.95 -34.44
N LYS A 237 -10.15 -33.96 -34.95
CA LYS A 237 -9.98 -34.20 -36.40
C LYS A 237 -11.28 -34.61 -37.09
N LYS A 238 -12.22 -35.23 -36.36
CA LYS A 238 -13.45 -35.77 -36.95
C LYS A 238 -14.38 -34.70 -37.51
N PHE A 239 -14.52 -33.58 -36.81
CA PHE A 239 -15.48 -32.53 -37.17
C PHE A 239 -14.98 -31.12 -36.83
N PHE A 240 -14.37 -30.93 -35.67
CA PHE A 240 -14.07 -29.59 -35.15
C PHE A 240 -12.80 -28.94 -35.69
N GLN A 241 -11.91 -29.68 -36.36
CA GLN A 241 -10.77 -29.12 -37.09
C GLN A 241 -11.22 -28.03 -38.08
N ASP A 242 -12.27 -28.33 -38.86
CA ASP A 242 -12.83 -27.41 -39.85
C ASP A 242 -13.55 -26.23 -39.21
N ILE A 243 -14.17 -26.43 -38.03
CA ILE A 243 -14.87 -25.35 -37.31
C ILE A 243 -13.89 -24.35 -36.70
N LEU A 244 -12.78 -24.85 -36.17
CA LEU A 244 -11.76 -24.05 -35.50
C LEU A 244 -10.69 -23.50 -36.46
N MET A 245 -10.68 -23.94 -37.72
CA MET A 245 -9.70 -23.56 -38.75
C MET A 245 -8.25 -23.79 -38.30
N LEU A 246 -7.99 -24.91 -37.60
CA LEU A 246 -6.68 -25.23 -37.03
C LEU A 246 -5.69 -25.70 -38.10
N SER A 247 -4.42 -25.29 -37.97
CA SER A 247 -3.31 -25.92 -38.70
C SER A 247 -3.01 -27.32 -38.13
N ASP A 248 -2.29 -28.15 -38.88
CA ASP A 248 -1.92 -29.50 -38.41
C ASP A 248 -1.07 -29.46 -37.13
N ASP A 249 -0.16 -28.49 -37.02
CA ASP A 249 0.65 -28.28 -35.80
C ASP A 249 -0.21 -27.87 -34.59
N GLU A 250 -1.23 -27.04 -34.80
CA GLU A 250 -2.18 -26.62 -33.75
C GLU A 250 -3.13 -27.74 -33.35
N LEU A 251 -3.51 -28.61 -34.29
CA LEU A 251 -4.34 -29.77 -34.07
C LEU A 251 -3.64 -30.79 -33.18
N ASP A 252 -2.36 -31.06 -33.43
CA ASP A 252 -1.56 -31.97 -32.60
C ASP A 252 -1.37 -31.43 -31.18
N LEU A 253 -1.18 -30.11 -31.03
CA LEU A 253 -1.17 -29.47 -29.71
C LEU A 253 -2.51 -29.60 -28.98
N LYS A 254 -3.65 -29.42 -29.69
CA LYS A 254 -4.99 -29.56 -29.12
C LYS A 254 -5.36 -31.01 -28.77
N ASN A 255 -4.94 -31.99 -29.57
CA ASN A 255 -5.18 -33.40 -29.29
C ASN A 255 -4.35 -33.95 -28.12
N ASN A 256 -3.22 -33.31 -27.80
CA ASN A 256 -2.38 -33.63 -26.65
C ASN A 256 -2.86 -32.98 -25.34
N GLN A 257 -3.93 -32.18 -25.37
CA GLN A 257 -4.52 -31.54 -24.19
C GLN A 257 -5.19 -32.59 -23.28
N ILE A 258 -4.91 -32.52 -21.98
CA ILE A 258 -5.51 -33.43 -20.98
C ILE A 258 -7.02 -33.20 -20.88
N SER A 259 -7.74 -34.29 -20.63
CA SER A 259 -9.19 -34.31 -20.60
C SER A 259 -9.82 -33.62 -19.40
N THR A 260 -10.89 -32.89 -19.70
CA THR A 260 -11.82 -32.18 -18.83
C THR A 260 -12.77 -33.13 -18.08
N GLY A 261 -12.24 -33.84 -17.09
CA GLY A 261 -13.03 -34.62 -16.12
C GLY A 261 -13.24 -33.90 -14.77
N ARG A 262 -12.43 -32.87 -14.49
CA ARG A 262 -12.41 -32.16 -13.20
C ARG A 262 -12.72 -30.68 -13.34
N LEU A 263 -13.37 -30.11 -12.33
CA LEU A 263 -13.80 -28.70 -12.34
C LEU A 263 -12.61 -27.75 -12.49
N ASN A 264 -11.55 -27.97 -11.71
CA ASN A 264 -10.37 -27.10 -11.72
C ASN A 264 -9.62 -27.12 -13.07
N GLU A 265 -9.59 -28.26 -13.75
CA GLU A 265 -8.96 -28.40 -15.08
C GLU A 265 -9.79 -27.67 -16.15
N LEU A 266 -11.12 -27.85 -16.12
CA LEU A 266 -12.03 -27.13 -17.01
C LEU A 266 -11.95 -25.62 -16.79
N LEU A 267 -11.95 -25.16 -15.53
CA LEU A 267 -11.82 -23.74 -15.21
C LEU A 267 -10.51 -23.14 -15.70
N LYS A 268 -9.38 -23.83 -15.53
CA LYS A 268 -8.09 -23.37 -16.07
C LYS A 268 -8.14 -23.18 -17.58
N LEU A 269 -8.75 -24.12 -18.31
CA LEU A 269 -8.91 -24.01 -19.76
C LEU A 269 -9.81 -22.82 -20.12
N VAL A 270 -10.97 -22.69 -19.46
CA VAL A 270 -11.91 -21.58 -19.69
C VAL A 270 -11.22 -20.23 -19.45
N TYR A 271 -10.53 -20.07 -18.30
CA TYR A 271 -9.81 -18.83 -17.96
C TYR A 271 -8.63 -18.55 -18.90
N SER A 272 -7.90 -19.57 -19.35
CA SER A 272 -6.81 -19.41 -20.32
C SER A 272 -7.30 -18.86 -21.68
N LYS A 273 -8.54 -19.17 -22.04
CA LYS A 273 -9.19 -18.76 -23.29
C LYS A 273 -10.09 -17.53 -23.13
N GLU A 274 -10.38 -17.14 -21.90
CA GLU A 274 -11.18 -15.95 -21.56
C GLU A 274 -10.39 -14.65 -21.76
N HIS A 275 -9.11 -14.62 -21.41
CA HIS A 275 -8.33 -13.39 -21.54
C HIS A 275 -7.65 -13.31 -22.91
N LYS A 276 -8.05 -12.34 -23.75
CA LYS A 276 -7.26 -12.02 -24.93
C LYS A 276 -6.00 -11.28 -24.49
N LYS A 277 -4.87 -11.60 -25.12
CA LYS A 277 -3.61 -10.86 -24.96
C LYS A 277 -3.88 -9.36 -25.19
N ARG A 278 -3.83 -8.58 -24.10
CA ARG A 278 -3.98 -7.13 -24.12
C ARG A 278 -2.61 -6.50 -23.93
N ALA A 279 -2.08 -5.88 -24.99
CA ALA A 279 -0.85 -5.13 -24.90
C ALA A 279 -1.06 -3.90 -24.01
N TYR A 280 -0.13 -3.68 -23.08
CA TYR A 280 -0.02 -2.46 -22.28
C TYR A 280 0.32 -1.26 -23.17
N CYS A 281 1.28 -1.45 -24.08
CA CYS A 281 1.56 -0.56 -25.20
C CYS A 281 2.23 -1.34 -26.33
N THR A 282 2.15 -0.80 -27.55
CA THR A 282 2.95 -1.27 -28.68
C THR A 282 3.92 -0.16 -29.03
N VAL A 283 5.21 -0.50 -29.07
CA VAL A 283 6.29 0.48 -29.24
C VAL A 283 7.34 -0.06 -30.21
N PRO A 284 8.04 0.83 -30.94
CA PRO A 284 9.17 0.41 -31.76
C PRO A 284 10.35 0.01 -30.87
N PHE A 285 11.08 -1.00 -31.32
CA PHE A 285 12.37 -1.43 -30.80
C PHE A 285 13.45 -1.00 -31.78
N SER A 286 14.30 -0.07 -31.36
CA SER A 286 15.39 0.48 -32.15
C SER A 286 16.72 -0.20 -31.83
N LEU A 287 17.34 -0.77 -32.87
CA LEU A 287 18.67 -1.40 -32.80
C LEU A 287 19.81 -0.40 -33.08
N GLY A 288 19.47 0.81 -33.52
CA GLY A 288 20.43 1.86 -33.90
C GLY A 288 20.19 2.37 -35.33
N ASN A 289 21.02 3.31 -35.75
CA ASN A 289 20.99 3.88 -37.10
C ASN A 289 21.96 3.11 -38.00
N SER A 290 21.53 2.76 -39.20
CA SER A 290 22.39 2.24 -40.27
C SER A 290 23.34 3.34 -40.77
N SER A 291 24.38 2.94 -41.50
CA SER A 291 25.34 3.86 -42.16
C SER A 291 24.67 4.91 -43.04
N ASP A 292 23.49 4.58 -43.58
CA ASP A 292 22.75 5.39 -44.54
C ASP A 292 21.70 6.29 -43.85
N GLY A 293 21.72 6.36 -42.52
CA GLY A 293 20.77 7.16 -41.71
C GLY A 293 19.40 6.50 -41.50
N THR A 294 19.17 5.32 -42.08
CA THR A 294 17.94 4.54 -41.85
C THR A 294 17.96 3.86 -40.49
N GLN A 295 16.92 4.04 -39.70
CA GLN A 295 16.84 3.47 -38.36
C GLN A 295 16.36 2.02 -38.43
N LEU A 296 17.18 1.06 -37.97
CA LEU A 296 16.79 -0.34 -37.94
C LEU A 296 15.86 -0.57 -36.74
N GLN A 297 14.57 -0.72 -37.02
CA GLN A 297 13.54 -0.91 -36.00
C GLN A 297 12.62 -2.08 -36.32
N PHE A 298 12.09 -2.70 -35.27
CA PHE A 298 10.98 -3.66 -35.36
C PHE A 298 9.94 -3.35 -34.29
N SER A 299 8.72 -3.84 -34.45
CA SER A 299 7.63 -3.52 -33.52
C SER A 299 7.49 -4.59 -32.44
N VAL A 300 7.32 -4.16 -31.18
CA VAL A 300 7.06 -5.04 -30.06
C VAL A 300 5.82 -4.58 -29.28
N SER A 301 5.00 -5.55 -28.90
CA SER A 301 3.95 -5.37 -27.92
C SER A 301 4.46 -5.70 -26.52
N VAL A 302 4.23 -4.79 -25.58
CA VAL A 302 4.56 -4.93 -24.16
C VAL A 302 3.33 -5.44 -23.42
N PHE A 303 3.47 -6.47 -22.59
CA PHE A 303 2.41 -7.11 -21.83
C PHE A 303 2.71 -7.08 -20.33
N ASN A 304 1.66 -6.93 -19.52
CA ASN A 304 1.74 -7.09 -18.07
C ASN A 304 1.31 -8.51 -17.73
N MET A 305 2.26 -9.38 -17.41
CA MET A 305 1.98 -10.76 -17.01
C MET A 305 1.50 -10.84 -15.55
N VAL A 306 1.98 -9.92 -14.72
CA VAL A 306 1.59 -9.80 -13.31
C VAL A 306 1.10 -8.38 -13.07
N ARG A 307 -0.05 -8.25 -12.43
CA ARG A 307 -0.62 -6.96 -12.03
C ARG A 307 -1.08 -7.08 -10.57
N PRO A 308 -0.77 -6.10 -9.71
CA PRO A 308 -1.41 -6.04 -8.39
C PRO A 308 -2.92 -5.89 -8.59
N CYS A 309 -3.71 -6.69 -7.88
CA CYS A 309 -5.16 -6.55 -7.83
C CYS A 309 -5.53 -5.74 -6.57
N PRO A 310 -5.73 -4.42 -6.68
CA PRO A 310 -6.18 -3.62 -5.54
C PRO A 310 -7.66 -3.87 -5.25
N LYS A 311 -8.11 -3.52 -4.04
CA LYS A 311 -9.54 -3.49 -3.74
C LYS A 311 -10.28 -2.54 -4.70
N PRO A 312 -11.48 -2.90 -5.19
CA PRO A 312 -12.26 -2.03 -6.05
C PRO A 312 -12.57 -0.70 -5.35
N THR A 313 -12.59 0.39 -6.12
CA THR A 313 -12.94 1.71 -5.59
C THR A 313 -14.44 1.80 -5.32
N LYS A 314 -14.81 2.45 -4.22
CA LYS A 314 -16.22 2.70 -3.88
C LYS A 314 -16.90 3.57 -4.93
N ILE A 315 -18.14 3.21 -5.29
CA ILE A 315 -19.01 3.99 -6.18
C ILE A 315 -19.98 4.79 -5.30
N LYS A 316 -20.18 6.07 -5.64
CA LYS A 316 -21.14 6.94 -4.91
C LYS A 316 -22.55 6.69 -5.45
N LEU A 317 -23.48 6.35 -4.58
CA LEU A 317 -24.88 6.09 -4.92
C LEU A 317 -25.80 7.16 -4.35
N ASP A 318 -26.92 7.40 -5.03
CA ASP A 318 -28.03 8.18 -4.46
C ASP A 318 -28.77 7.34 -3.41
N MET A 319 -28.97 7.88 -2.21
CA MET A 319 -29.52 7.14 -1.07
C MET A 319 -30.95 6.63 -1.31
N LYS A 320 -31.76 7.34 -2.10
CA LYS A 320 -33.17 6.98 -2.32
C LYS A 320 -33.34 5.94 -3.42
N THR A 321 -32.54 6.06 -4.47
CA THR A 321 -32.68 5.27 -5.70
C THR A 321 -31.61 4.19 -5.87
N ASN A 322 -30.55 4.24 -5.07
CA ASN A 322 -29.34 3.41 -5.21
C ASN A 322 -28.69 3.48 -6.60
N MET A 323 -28.96 4.53 -7.38
CA MET A 323 -28.34 4.73 -8.69
C MET A 323 -26.96 5.38 -8.56
N GLU A 324 -26.04 5.02 -9.46
CA GLU A 324 -24.70 5.60 -9.53
C GLU A 324 -24.75 7.11 -9.81
N THR A 325 -23.96 7.87 -9.03
CA THR A 325 -23.86 9.33 -9.16
C THR A 325 -22.58 9.72 -9.90
N LYS A 326 -22.70 10.65 -10.84
CA LYS A 326 -21.56 11.20 -11.56
C LYS A 326 -20.88 12.30 -10.75
N LEU A 327 -19.61 12.11 -10.40
CA LEU A 327 -18.79 13.14 -9.77
C LEU A 327 -18.25 14.10 -10.82
N VAL A 328 -18.47 15.41 -10.63
CA VAL A 328 -17.89 16.47 -11.47
C VAL A 328 -17.12 17.42 -10.57
N THR A 329 -15.80 17.51 -10.76
CA THR A 329 -14.92 18.41 -10.00
C THR A 329 -14.63 19.65 -10.83
N LYS A 330 -14.79 20.83 -10.24
CA LYS A 330 -14.47 22.12 -10.87
C LYS A 330 -13.60 22.95 -9.93
N HIS A 331 -12.64 23.68 -10.49
CA HIS A 331 -11.81 24.64 -9.77
C HIS A 331 -12.40 26.03 -9.90
N TYR A 332 -12.40 26.81 -8.81
CA TYR A 332 -12.94 28.16 -8.79
C TYR A 332 -11.99 29.12 -8.10
N LEU A 333 -11.99 30.38 -8.53
CA LEU A 333 -11.30 31.46 -7.82
C LEU A 333 -12.09 31.79 -6.54
N PRO A 334 -11.48 31.75 -5.34
CA PRO A 334 -12.22 31.98 -4.10
C PRO A 334 -12.89 33.35 -3.99
N GLU A 335 -12.35 34.37 -4.65
CA GLU A 335 -12.83 35.76 -4.56
C GLU A 335 -14.04 36.03 -5.47
N THR A 336 -14.00 35.55 -6.72
CA THR A 336 -15.03 35.84 -7.72
C THR A 336 -15.99 34.68 -7.97
N ALA A 337 -15.69 33.49 -7.43
CA ALA A 337 -16.38 32.22 -7.73
C ALA A 337 -16.38 31.84 -9.23
N GLU A 338 -15.52 32.46 -10.03
CA GLU A 338 -15.36 32.12 -11.45
C GLU A 338 -14.65 30.78 -11.60
N ILE A 339 -15.09 30.00 -12.60
CA ILE A 339 -14.51 28.69 -12.91
C ILE A 339 -13.15 28.90 -13.58
N LEU A 340 -12.11 28.28 -13.02
CA LEU A 340 -10.75 28.35 -13.55
C LEU A 340 -10.56 27.31 -14.67
N MET A 341 -10.07 27.77 -15.81
CA MET A 341 -9.63 26.90 -16.90
C MET A 341 -8.21 26.41 -16.63
N PRO A 342 -7.76 25.29 -17.23
CA PRO A 342 -6.39 24.82 -17.08
C PRO A 342 -5.32 25.85 -17.49
N SER A 343 -5.65 26.77 -18.39
CA SER A 343 -4.78 27.90 -18.80
C SER A 343 -4.57 28.94 -17.71
N ASP A 344 -5.51 29.03 -16.77
CA ASP A 344 -5.50 30.04 -15.69
C ASP A 344 -4.74 29.53 -14.46
N ILE A 345 -4.28 28.27 -14.51
CA ILE A 345 -3.62 27.58 -13.40
C ILE A 345 -2.13 27.40 -13.71
N GLN A 346 -1.29 27.95 -12.85
CA GLN A 346 0.15 27.71 -12.85
C GLN A 346 0.56 26.83 -11.66
N TYR A 347 1.61 26.04 -11.86
CA TYR A 347 2.20 25.21 -10.83
C TYR A 347 3.36 25.95 -10.20
N GLY A 348 3.62 25.75 -8.91
CA GLY A 348 4.73 26.41 -8.25
C GLY A 348 5.38 25.55 -7.18
N ILE A 349 6.71 25.62 -7.09
CA ILE A 349 7.50 24.99 -6.04
C ILE A 349 8.27 26.10 -5.32
N ASP A 350 8.16 26.13 -4.01
CA ASP A 350 8.94 27.03 -3.17
C ASP A 350 10.30 26.38 -2.87
N VAL A 351 11.36 26.93 -3.45
CA VAL A 351 12.74 26.48 -3.21
C VAL A 351 13.45 27.59 -2.43
N SER A 352 13.72 27.31 -1.14
CA SER A 352 14.20 28.31 -0.19
C SER A 352 13.22 29.50 -0.09
N ASN A 353 13.62 30.72 -0.46
CA ASN A 353 12.80 31.93 -0.42
C ASN A 353 12.33 32.40 -1.82
N ARG A 354 12.43 31.53 -2.83
CA ARG A 354 11.98 31.85 -4.19
C ARG A 354 10.90 30.86 -4.61
N ARG A 355 9.76 31.41 -5.03
CA ARG A 355 8.71 30.64 -5.68
C ARG A 355 9.04 30.52 -7.15
N VAL A 356 9.31 29.30 -7.60
CA VAL A 356 9.52 28.99 -9.01
C VAL A 356 8.19 28.54 -9.57
N LEU A 357 7.68 29.28 -10.56
CA LEU A 357 6.43 28.98 -11.25
C LEU A 357 6.73 28.20 -12.53
N PHE A 358 5.83 27.29 -12.88
CA PHE A 358 5.88 26.47 -14.08
C PHE A 358 4.52 26.46 -14.75
N ASP A 359 4.52 26.61 -16.06
CA ASP A 359 3.34 26.33 -16.88
C ASP A 359 3.16 24.82 -17.05
N ALA A 360 1.94 24.40 -17.38
CA ALA A 360 1.64 22.98 -17.60
C ALA A 360 2.53 22.35 -18.69
N ASP A 361 2.84 23.11 -19.73
CA ASP A 361 3.70 22.66 -20.84
C ASP A 361 5.17 22.55 -20.44
N GLU A 362 5.64 23.43 -19.54
CA GLU A 362 7.00 23.34 -19.00
C GLU A 362 7.19 22.08 -18.16
N ILE A 363 6.18 21.72 -17.35
CA ILE A 363 6.20 20.45 -16.60
C ILE A 363 6.26 19.25 -17.54
N LYS A 364 5.52 19.27 -18.65
CA LYS A 364 5.58 18.21 -19.67
C LYS A 364 6.96 18.18 -20.34
N ALA A 365 7.53 19.34 -20.66
CA ALA A 365 8.84 19.46 -21.29
C ALA A 365 9.97 18.94 -20.40
N ILE A 366 9.96 19.23 -19.09
CA ILE A 366 10.97 18.75 -18.13
C ILE A 366 10.99 17.20 -18.07
N LYS A 367 9.84 16.55 -18.28
CA LYS A 367 9.73 15.08 -18.29
C LYS A 367 10.03 14.46 -19.66
N LYS A 368 10.26 15.25 -20.72
CA LYS A 368 10.46 14.76 -22.08
C LYS A 368 11.94 14.50 -22.36
N PHE A 369 12.30 13.22 -22.53
CA PHE A 369 13.67 12.78 -22.83
C PHE A 369 13.83 12.13 -24.21
N GLY A 370 12.73 11.71 -24.83
CA GLY A 370 12.74 11.02 -26.12
C GLY A 370 11.35 10.48 -26.47
N ASP A 371 11.26 9.80 -27.61
CA ASP A 371 10.02 9.17 -28.05
C ASP A 371 9.80 7.78 -27.40
N PRO A 372 8.55 7.31 -27.27
CA PRO A 372 8.25 5.99 -26.72
C PRO A 372 8.88 4.87 -27.55
N GLY A 373 9.56 3.95 -26.88
CA GLY A 373 10.34 2.91 -27.56
C GLY A 373 11.29 2.18 -26.64
N PHE A 374 11.83 1.08 -27.17
CA PHE A 374 13.07 0.49 -26.67
C PHE A 374 14.23 0.97 -27.53
N GLN A 375 15.30 1.42 -26.89
CA GLN A 375 16.57 1.69 -27.55
C GLN A 375 17.64 0.78 -26.96
N ILE A 376 18.27 -0.04 -27.81
CA ILE A 376 19.33 -0.93 -27.37
C ILE A 376 20.57 -0.13 -26.96
N LEU A 377 21.19 -0.54 -25.86
CA LEU A 377 22.49 -0.01 -25.40
C LEU A 377 23.60 -1.05 -25.56
N GLY A 378 23.27 -2.34 -25.43
CA GLY A 378 24.22 -3.44 -25.65
C GLY A 378 23.75 -4.77 -25.08
N PHE A 379 24.68 -5.71 -24.95
CA PHE A 379 24.43 -7.05 -24.39
C PHE A 379 25.34 -7.29 -23.18
N LYS A 380 24.82 -7.96 -22.15
CA LYS A 380 25.58 -8.30 -20.94
C LYS A 380 25.24 -9.71 -20.46
N ASN A 381 26.17 -10.36 -19.76
CA ASN A 381 25.96 -11.72 -19.26
C ASN A 381 24.85 -11.76 -18.20
N LEU A 382 23.98 -12.78 -18.24
CA LEU A 382 22.92 -13.00 -17.24
C LEU A 382 23.45 -13.04 -15.79
N SER A 383 24.68 -13.52 -15.56
CA SER A 383 25.29 -13.56 -14.23
C SER A 383 25.49 -12.19 -13.58
N CYS A 384 25.47 -11.11 -14.37
CA CYS A 384 25.57 -9.75 -13.85
C CYS A 384 24.27 -9.24 -13.24
N LEU A 385 23.15 -9.93 -13.47
CA LEU A 385 21.85 -9.57 -12.89
C LEU A 385 21.73 -10.20 -11.51
N LEU A 386 21.56 -9.36 -10.50
CA LEU A 386 21.38 -9.80 -9.12
C LEU A 386 19.88 -9.83 -8.80
N PRO A 387 19.34 -10.94 -8.25
CA PRO A 387 17.90 -11.04 -7.94
C PRO A 387 17.37 -9.94 -7.01
N HIS A 388 18.22 -9.43 -6.12
CA HIS A 388 17.87 -8.38 -5.15
C HIS A 388 17.84 -6.96 -5.74
N HIS A 389 18.21 -6.76 -7.00
CA HIS A 389 18.06 -5.47 -7.71
C HIS A 389 16.63 -5.23 -8.21
N TYR A 390 15.64 -5.93 -7.66
CA TYR A 390 14.25 -5.77 -8.06
C TYR A 390 13.72 -4.40 -7.64
N VAL A 391 13.20 -3.63 -8.61
CA VAL A 391 12.59 -2.31 -8.38
C VAL A 391 11.08 -2.38 -8.42
N LYS A 392 10.52 -2.96 -9.48
CA LYS A 392 9.08 -3.04 -9.74
C LYS A 392 8.75 -4.22 -10.66
N PRO A 393 7.48 -4.62 -10.75
CA PRO A 393 7.08 -5.75 -11.60
C PRO A 393 7.54 -5.54 -13.05
N GLY A 394 8.12 -6.60 -13.61
CA GLY A 394 8.58 -6.60 -14.99
C GLY A 394 7.44 -6.68 -15.99
N HIS A 395 7.78 -6.44 -17.27
CA HIS A 395 6.87 -6.68 -18.39
C HIS A 395 7.33 -7.89 -19.21
N PHE A 396 6.51 -8.30 -20.15
CA PHE A 396 6.87 -9.29 -21.16
C PHE A 396 6.73 -8.67 -22.53
N ILE A 397 7.71 -8.84 -23.41
CA ILE A 397 7.62 -8.35 -24.80
C ILE A 397 7.47 -9.50 -25.78
N TYR A 398 6.65 -9.26 -26.80
CA TYR A 398 6.40 -10.18 -27.91
C TYR A 398 6.34 -9.38 -29.22
N PRO A 399 6.80 -9.92 -30.35
CA PRO A 399 6.81 -9.20 -31.63
C PRO A 399 5.40 -8.89 -32.10
N ASP A 400 5.23 -7.76 -32.79
CA ASP A 400 3.95 -7.34 -33.37
C ASP A 400 4.11 -7.05 -34.87
N GLU A 401 3.68 -7.99 -35.71
CA GLU A 401 3.73 -7.90 -37.18
C GLU A 401 2.79 -6.83 -37.76
N LYS A 402 1.79 -6.37 -37.00
CA LYS A 402 0.75 -5.48 -37.55
C LYS A 402 1.28 -4.10 -37.95
N TYR A 403 2.34 -3.66 -37.28
CA TYR A 403 2.89 -2.31 -37.46
C TYR A 403 4.14 -2.31 -38.33
N ILE A 404 5.01 -3.32 -38.17
CA ILE A 404 6.25 -3.47 -38.93
C ILE A 404 6.37 -4.94 -39.32
N GLU A 405 6.24 -5.23 -40.61
CA GLU A 405 6.39 -6.58 -41.15
C GLU A 405 7.84 -7.08 -41.02
N GLY A 406 8.01 -8.36 -40.68
CA GLY A 406 9.32 -8.99 -40.46
C GLY A 406 9.83 -8.87 -39.02
N SER A 407 9.05 -8.27 -38.11
CA SER A 407 9.43 -8.09 -36.70
C SER A 407 9.68 -9.41 -35.96
N SER A 408 8.87 -10.43 -36.22
CA SER A 408 8.95 -11.76 -35.58
C SER A 408 10.21 -12.50 -36.00
N CYS A 409 10.66 -12.34 -37.25
CA CYS A 409 11.88 -12.98 -37.73
C CYS A 409 13.09 -12.46 -36.96
N LEU A 410 13.24 -11.13 -36.86
CA LEU A 410 14.35 -10.50 -36.16
C LEU A 410 14.28 -10.73 -34.65
N PHE A 411 13.09 -10.65 -34.06
CA PHE A 411 12.87 -10.94 -32.65
C PHE A 411 13.27 -12.38 -32.28
N ASN A 412 12.84 -13.37 -33.08
CA ASN A 412 13.17 -14.78 -32.83
C ASN A 412 14.66 -15.06 -33.02
N ALA A 413 15.32 -14.41 -33.99
CA ALA A 413 16.76 -14.50 -34.17
C ALA A 413 17.53 -13.94 -32.94
N LEU A 414 17.12 -12.78 -32.44
CA LEU A 414 17.67 -12.18 -31.22
C LEU A 414 17.48 -13.09 -30.00
N LEU A 415 16.26 -13.63 -29.83
CA LEU A 415 15.92 -14.49 -28.72
C LEU A 415 16.77 -15.76 -28.70
N LYS A 416 16.85 -16.45 -29.85
CA LYS A 416 17.67 -17.66 -30.01
C LYS A 416 19.14 -17.38 -29.67
N LYS A 417 19.71 -16.29 -30.19
CA LYS A 417 21.12 -15.94 -29.94
C LYS A 417 21.41 -15.52 -28.49
N CYS A 418 20.46 -14.83 -27.84
CA CYS A 418 20.59 -14.45 -26.44
C CYS A 418 20.53 -15.68 -25.51
N LEU A 419 19.65 -16.65 -25.82
CA LEU A 419 19.58 -17.94 -25.12
C LEU A 419 20.89 -18.75 -25.27
N GLU A 420 21.38 -18.90 -26.51
CA GLU A 420 22.63 -19.62 -26.81
C GLU A 420 23.83 -19.02 -26.05
N LYS A 421 23.94 -17.68 -26.00
CA LYS A 421 25.06 -16.98 -25.37
C LYS A 421 24.87 -16.68 -23.88
N LYS A 422 23.71 -17.01 -23.29
CA LYS A 422 23.34 -16.66 -21.90
C LYS A 422 23.53 -15.16 -21.61
N MET A 423 23.07 -14.31 -22.52
CA MET A 423 23.14 -12.85 -22.41
C MET A 423 21.75 -12.24 -22.35
N PHE A 424 21.62 -11.10 -21.66
CA PHE A 424 20.45 -10.25 -21.70
C PHE A 424 20.77 -8.98 -22.50
N ILE A 425 19.73 -8.32 -23.01
CA ILE A 425 19.85 -7.06 -23.75
C ILE A 425 19.65 -5.91 -22.78
N LEU A 426 20.63 -4.99 -22.70
CA LEU A 426 20.48 -3.75 -21.97
C LEU A 426 19.82 -2.72 -22.87
N CYS A 427 18.67 -2.19 -22.44
CA CYS A 427 17.92 -1.21 -23.20
C CYS A 427 17.51 -0.01 -22.34
N GLN A 428 17.34 1.13 -22.99
CA GLN A 428 16.58 2.25 -22.48
C GLN A 428 15.12 2.07 -22.91
N PHE A 429 14.20 2.18 -21.96
CA PHE A 429 12.76 2.02 -22.21
C PHE A 429 11.98 3.28 -21.82
N ILE A 430 11.20 3.80 -22.77
CA ILE A 430 10.24 4.88 -22.58
C ILE A 430 8.86 4.34 -22.97
N ALA A 431 7.97 4.21 -21.99
CA ALA A 431 6.66 3.60 -22.22
C ALA A 431 5.66 4.55 -22.91
N ARG A 432 5.73 5.84 -22.60
CA ARG A 432 4.77 6.88 -23.04
C ARG A 432 5.50 8.21 -23.25
N ARG A 433 4.90 9.13 -24.03
CA ARG A 433 5.44 10.48 -24.22
C ARG A 433 5.51 11.20 -22.87
N ASN A 434 6.44 12.14 -22.74
CA ASN A 434 6.61 12.96 -21.54
C ASN A 434 6.90 12.12 -20.27
N THR A 435 7.59 10.98 -20.42
CA THR A 435 8.08 10.17 -19.30
C THR A 435 9.60 10.01 -19.32
N PRO A 436 10.28 10.08 -18.15
CA PRO A 436 11.70 9.82 -18.07
C PRO A 436 12.05 8.36 -18.44
N PRO A 437 13.22 8.13 -19.04
CA PRO A 437 13.64 6.80 -19.45
C PRO A 437 14.00 5.91 -18.27
N ARG A 438 13.74 4.61 -18.42
CA ARG A 438 14.17 3.58 -17.46
C ARG A 438 15.17 2.65 -18.12
N LEU A 439 16.25 2.33 -17.40
CA LEU A 439 17.15 1.25 -17.81
C LEU A 439 16.50 -0.09 -17.51
N VAL A 440 16.47 -0.96 -18.52
CA VAL A 440 15.87 -2.27 -18.44
C VAL A 440 16.79 -3.34 -19.02
N ALA A 441 16.74 -4.52 -18.43
CA ALA A 441 17.38 -5.74 -18.91
C ALA A 441 16.31 -6.64 -19.54
N LEU A 442 16.45 -6.96 -20.82
CA LEU A 442 15.59 -7.90 -21.53
C LEU A 442 16.19 -9.30 -21.40
N ILE A 443 15.61 -10.07 -20.49
CA ILE A 443 16.04 -11.43 -20.18
C ILE A 443 15.37 -12.37 -21.18
N PRO A 444 16.12 -13.15 -21.97
CA PRO A 444 15.53 -14.10 -22.90
C PRO A 444 14.84 -15.24 -22.14
N GLN A 445 13.63 -15.59 -22.57
CA GLN A 445 12.81 -16.64 -21.97
C GLN A 445 12.38 -17.63 -23.07
N ALA A 446 12.72 -18.91 -22.88
CA ALA A 446 12.27 -19.99 -23.74
C ALA A 446 10.86 -20.46 -23.34
N GLU A 447 10.15 -21.09 -24.27
CA GLU A 447 8.86 -21.70 -23.97
C GLU A 447 9.04 -22.92 -23.05
N GLU A 448 8.32 -22.93 -21.93
CA GLU A 448 8.27 -24.07 -21.02
C GLU A 448 6.82 -24.55 -20.90
N ILE A 449 6.60 -25.80 -21.31
CA ILE A 449 5.32 -26.51 -21.19
C ILE A 449 5.46 -27.50 -20.04
N ASN A 450 4.46 -27.56 -19.16
CA ASN A 450 4.45 -28.50 -18.04
C ASN A 450 4.39 -29.95 -18.58
N LYS A 451 5.43 -30.76 -18.29
CA LYS A 451 5.51 -32.16 -18.74
C LYS A 451 4.36 -33.06 -18.24
N LYS A 452 3.71 -32.69 -17.13
CA LYS A 452 2.58 -33.43 -16.56
C LYS A 452 1.23 -32.95 -17.08
N ASP A 453 1.15 -31.71 -17.56
CA ASP A 453 -0.08 -31.13 -18.11
C ASP A 453 0.25 -30.26 -19.33
N PRO A 454 0.10 -30.80 -20.55
CA PRO A 454 0.35 -30.07 -21.80
C PRO A 454 -0.49 -28.79 -21.96
N ASN A 455 -1.57 -28.62 -21.18
CA ASN A 455 -2.39 -27.42 -21.16
C ASN A 455 -1.79 -26.28 -20.36
N ASP A 456 -0.89 -26.60 -19.43
CA ASP A 456 -0.31 -25.66 -18.49
C ASP A 456 1.02 -25.11 -19.07
N ARG A 457 0.91 -24.01 -19.80
CA ARG A 457 2.06 -23.25 -20.31
C ARG A 457 2.68 -22.43 -19.18
N LEU A 458 3.79 -22.92 -18.63
CA LEU A 458 4.50 -22.28 -17.51
C LEU A 458 5.21 -21.00 -17.93
N ALA A 459 5.79 -20.99 -19.13
CA ALA A 459 6.53 -19.83 -19.65
C ALA A 459 6.28 -19.66 -21.15
N SER A 460 5.97 -18.44 -21.57
CA SER A 460 5.86 -18.07 -22.98
C SER A 460 7.22 -17.75 -23.59
N ASN A 461 7.38 -17.99 -24.89
CA ASN A 461 8.58 -17.60 -25.64
C ASN A 461 8.65 -16.08 -25.83
N GLY A 462 9.72 -15.43 -25.38
CA GLY A 462 9.90 -13.97 -25.54
C GLY A 462 10.98 -13.38 -24.66
N PHE A 463 10.90 -12.09 -24.33
CA PHE A 463 11.80 -11.46 -23.36
C PHE A 463 11.04 -10.91 -22.16
N HIS A 464 11.58 -11.15 -20.97
CA HIS A 464 11.13 -10.54 -19.73
C HIS A 464 11.88 -9.22 -19.52
N VAL A 465 11.13 -8.12 -19.38
CA VAL A 465 11.64 -6.78 -19.11
C VAL A 465 11.88 -6.62 -17.62
N TYR A 466 13.14 -6.66 -17.21
CA TYR A 466 13.57 -6.47 -15.83
C TYR A 466 14.05 -5.03 -15.61
N TYR A 467 13.42 -4.31 -14.70
CA TYR A 467 13.78 -2.93 -14.40
C TYR A 467 15.02 -2.85 -13.52
N LEU A 468 16.04 -2.13 -13.99
CA LEU A 468 17.28 -1.94 -13.25
C LEU A 468 17.17 -0.71 -12.34
N PRO A 469 17.67 -0.79 -11.10
CA PRO A 469 17.70 0.34 -10.17
C PRO A 469 18.68 1.40 -10.66
N TYR A 470 18.31 2.67 -10.51
CA TYR A 470 19.28 3.76 -10.53
C TYR A 470 20.00 3.84 -9.18
N ALA A 471 21.05 4.66 -9.11
CA ALA A 471 21.79 4.86 -7.86
C ALA A 471 20.87 5.32 -6.71
N ASP A 472 19.87 6.14 -7.01
CA ASP A 472 18.89 6.65 -6.03
C ASP A 472 17.98 5.56 -5.44
N ASP A 473 17.79 4.45 -6.16
CA ASP A 473 16.96 3.32 -5.71
C ASP A 473 17.72 2.41 -4.72
N ILE A 474 19.06 2.46 -4.70
CA ILE A 474 19.91 1.60 -3.87
C ILE A 474 20.08 2.21 -2.48
N ARG A 475 19.77 1.43 -1.44
CA ARG A 475 19.91 1.84 -0.03
C ARG A 475 21.14 1.21 0.62
N THR A 476 22.00 2.04 1.22
CA THR A 476 23.15 1.56 1.99
C THR A 476 22.71 1.05 3.36
N LEU A 477 23.10 -0.18 3.70
CA LEU A 477 22.87 -0.77 5.01
C LEU A 477 24.12 -0.63 5.87
N PRO A 478 24.00 -0.30 7.17
CA PRO A 478 25.13 -0.29 8.08
C PRO A 478 25.64 -1.73 8.28
N LYS A 479 26.96 -1.90 8.21
CA LYS A 479 27.61 -3.21 8.42
C LYS A 479 27.40 -3.63 9.87
N ASN A 480 26.68 -4.73 10.08
CA ASN A 480 26.70 -5.44 11.35
C ASN A 480 27.70 -6.58 11.20
N ASP A 481 28.59 -6.77 12.17
CA ASP A 481 29.43 -7.97 12.23
C ASP A 481 28.50 -9.17 12.41
N THR A 482 28.47 -10.03 11.40
CA THR A 482 27.68 -11.27 11.45
C THR A 482 28.61 -12.39 11.86
N ALA A 483 28.36 -12.98 13.03
CA ALA A 483 29.02 -14.21 13.43
C ALA A 483 28.52 -15.33 12.52
N ARG A 484 29.44 -16.04 11.87
CA ARG A 484 29.12 -17.24 11.09
C ARG A 484 28.85 -18.38 12.08
N LEU A 485 27.73 -19.09 11.91
CA LEU A 485 27.41 -20.28 12.70
C LEU A 485 28.32 -21.46 12.32
N ASP A 486 28.51 -22.36 13.28
CA ASP A 486 29.22 -23.63 13.09
C ASP A 486 28.48 -24.52 12.08
N ASP A 487 29.25 -25.33 11.33
CA ASP A 487 28.71 -26.14 10.23
C ASP A 487 27.71 -27.22 10.73
N ASP A 488 27.85 -27.71 11.96
CA ASP A 488 26.91 -28.66 12.59
C ASP A 488 25.51 -28.04 12.78
N ASN A 489 25.47 -26.79 13.25
CA ASN A 489 24.21 -26.04 13.41
C ASN A 489 23.58 -25.71 12.04
N VAL A 490 24.41 -25.45 11.03
CA VAL A 490 23.94 -25.24 9.65
C VAL A 490 23.31 -26.51 9.08
N ASP A 491 23.92 -27.68 9.32
CA ASP A 491 23.39 -28.96 8.85
C ASP A 491 22.08 -29.34 9.54
N LEU A 492 21.95 -29.01 10.82
CA LEU A 492 20.71 -29.19 11.55
C LEU A 492 19.56 -28.33 10.99
N PHE A 493 19.85 -27.06 10.66
CA PHE A 493 18.89 -26.19 9.96
C PHE A 493 18.55 -26.70 8.55
N LYS A 494 19.49 -27.32 7.82
CA LYS A 494 19.19 -27.93 6.52
C LYS A 494 18.16 -29.06 6.65
N ASN A 495 18.16 -29.82 7.74
CA ASN A 495 17.15 -30.86 7.99
C ASN A 495 15.75 -30.26 8.18
N VAL A 496 15.65 -29.16 8.94
CA VAL A 496 14.39 -28.40 9.08
C VAL A 496 13.89 -27.92 7.70
N VAL A 497 14.77 -27.32 6.89
CA VAL A 497 14.41 -26.84 5.55
C VAL A 497 13.96 -27.97 4.63
N ARG A 498 14.58 -29.16 4.71
CA ARG A 498 14.19 -30.34 3.91
C ARG A 498 12.78 -30.82 4.27
N ASN A 499 12.43 -30.87 5.56
CA ASN A 499 11.12 -31.33 6.02
C ASN A 499 9.98 -30.33 5.75
N LEU A 500 10.31 -29.04 5.66
CA LEU A 500 9.35 -27.97 5.33
C LEU A 500 9.32 -27.60 3.84
N LYS A 501 10.07 -28.32 2.99
CA LYS A 501 10.13 -28.03 1.56
C LYS A 501 8.81 -28.35 0.89
N PHE A 502 8.25 -27.38 0.17
CA PHE A 502 7.06 -27.57 -0.67
C PHE A 502 7.27 -26.95 -2.06
N LYS A 503 6.45 -27.35 -3.04
CA LYS A 503 6.48 -26.80 -4.39
C LYS A 503 5.67 -25.51 -4.43
N TYR A 504 6.36 -24.36 -4.38
CA TYR A 504 5.73 -23.05 -4.48
C TYR A 504 5.12 -22.84 -5.88
N ARG A 505 3.86 -22.38 -5.90
CA ARG A 505 3.14 -21.90 -7.08
C ARG A 505 2.33 -20.67 -6.67
N PRO A 506 2.46 -19.53 -7.39
CA PRO A 506 1.72 -18.31 -7.04
C PRO A 506 0.20 -18.51 -7.01
N GLU A 507 -0.34 -19.33 -7.92
CA GLU A 507 -1.77 -19.62 -8.05
C GLU A 507 -2.40 -20.32 -6.84
N LYS A 508 -1.59 -20.93 -5.96
CA LYS A 508 -2.09 -21.60 -4.75
C LYS A 508 -2.48 -20.64 -3.63
N PHE A 509 -2.11 -19.36 -3.75
CA PHE A 509 -2.35 -18.37 -2.72
C PHE A 509 -3.29 -17.31 -3.25
N GLU A 510 -4.47 -17.24 -2.66
CA GLU A 510 -5.43 -16.18 -2.93
C GLU A 510 -5.21 -14.99 -1.99
N ASN A 511 -5.64 -13.79 -2.40
CA ASN A 511 -5.55 -12.62 -1.56
C ASN A 511 -6.69 -12.62 -0.51
N PRO A 512 -6.41 -12.80 0.79
CA PRO A 512 -7.46 -12.96 1.80
C PRO A 512 -8.36 -11.73 1.92
N ALA A 513 -7.78 -10.54 1.75
CA ALA A 513 -8.50 -9.28 1.87
C ALA A 513 -9.47 -9.04 0.70
N LEU A 514 -9.16 -9.57 -0.49
CA LEU A 514 -10.08 -9.53 -1.63
C LEU A 514 -11.16 -10.60 -1.51
N GLN A 515 -10.78 -11.83 -1.12
CA GLN A 515 -11.75 -12.91 -0.98
C GLN A 515 -12.79 -12.58 0.08
N THR A 516 -12.37 -12.12 1.25
CA THR A 516 -13.29 -11.66 2.31
C THR A 516 -14.24 -10.57 1.81
N LEU A 517 -13.74 -9.60 1.02
CA LEU A 517 -14.57 -8.54 0.46
C LEU A 517 -15.62 -9.11 -0.50
N TRP A 518 -15.22 -9.95 -1.46
CA TRP A 518 -16.12 -10.49 -2.46
C TRP A 518 -17.12 -11.47 -1.88
N ARG A 519 -16.75 -12.28 -0.89
CA ARG A 519 -17.69 -13.15 -0.16
C ARG A 519 -18.72 -12.36 0.63
N ASN A 520 -18.34 -11.24 1.23
CA ASN A 520 -19.28 -10.34 1.89
C ASN A 520 -20.23 -9.65 0.90
N ILE A 521 -19.71 -9.19 -0.24
CA ILE A 521 -20.53 -8.60 -1.31
C ILE A 521 -21.50 -9.65 -1.87
N GLU A 522 -21.01 -10.86 -2.13
CA GLU A 522 -21.82 -11.99 -2.60
C GLU A 522 -22.94 -12.32 -1.60
N ALA A 523 -22.62 -12.46 -0.30
CA ALA A 523 -23.61 -12.73 0.73
C ALA A 523 -24.67 -11.63 0.80
N THR A 524 -24.26 -10.36 0.73
CA THR A 524 -25.17 -9.21 0.74
C THR A 524 -26.04 -9.18 -0.51
N ALA A 525 -25.47 -9.39 -1.70
CA ALA A 525 -26.19 -9.38 -2.97
C ALA A 525 -27.17 -10.55 -3.10
N LEU A 526 -26.86 -11.69 -2.47
CA LEU A 526 -27.70 -12.89 -2.45
C LEU A 526 -28.67 -12.95 -1.25
N ASN A 527 -28.67 -11.93 -0.38
CA ASN A 527 -29.42 -11.92 0.89
C ASN A 527 -29.17 -13.17 1.76
N LYS A 528 -27.93 -13.68 1.78
CA LYS A 528 -27.51 -14.78 2.67
C LYS A 528 -27.23 -14.23 4.07
N ASN A 529 -27.67 -14.96 5.10
CA ASN A 529 -27.53 -14.53 6.52
C ASN A 529 -26.08 -14.45 7.00
N LYS A 530 -25.17 -15.22 6.40
CA LYS A 530 -23.74 -15.24 6.74
C LYS A 530 -22.92 -15.43 5.46
N PRO A 531 -21.78 -14.72 5.31
CA PRO A 531 -20.82 -15.03 4.26
C PRO A 531 -20.21 -16.42 4.45
N GLU A 532 -19.81 -17.03 3.34
CA GLU A 532 -19.05 -18.28 3.32
C GLU A 532 -17.69 -18.05 4.00
N GLU A 533 -17.26 -19.01 4.83
CA GLU A 533 -15.99 -18.91 5.54
C GLU A 533 -14.83 -19.13 4.55
N PHE A 534 -13.93 -18.14 4.49
CA PHE A 534 -12.72 -18.22 3.67
C PHE A 534 -11.55 -18.67 4.53
N ILE A 535 -10.89 -19.76 4.13
CA ILE A 535 -9.68 -20.26 4.79
C ILE A 535 -8.47 -19.53 4.21
N ASP A 536 -7.75 -18.80 5.06
CA ASP A 536 -6.56 -18.06 4.65
C ASP A 536 -5.35 -19.00 4.49
N LEU A 537 -5.08 -19.37 3.24
CA LEU A 537 -3.94 -20.21 2.84
C LEU A 537 -2.57 -19.51 2.99
N THR A 538 -2.54 -18.20 3.28
CA THR A 538 -1.28 -17.47 3.56
C THR A 538 -0.79 -17.70 4.99
N ILE A 539 -1.66 -18.16 5.89
CA ILE A 539 -1.31 -18.49 7.26
C ILE A 539 -0.61 -19.87 7.28
N PRO A 540 0.58 -20.00 7.89
CA PRO A 540 1.26 -21.28 8.03
C PRO A 540 0.42 -22.30 8.80
N ASN A 541 0.35 -23.54 8.33
CA ASN A 541 -0.24 -24.64 9.10
C ASN A 541 0.72 -25.06 10.23
N ILE A 542 0.62 -24.37 11.37
CA ILE A 542 1.52 -24.51 12.52
C ILE A 542 1.51 -25.94 13.06
N GLU A 543 0.35 -26.59 13.12
CA GLU A 543 0.22 -27.96 13.66
C GLU A 543 1.00 -28.98 12.83
N ASN A 544 0.85 -28.93 11.51
CA ASN A 544 1.54 -29.84 10.60
C ASN A 544 3.04 -29.54 10.55
N GLN A 545 3.43 -28.27 10.58
CA GLN A 545 4.84 -27.88 10.64
C GLN A 545 5.49 -28.39 11.93
N ASN A 546 4.86 -28.16 13.09
CA ASN A 546 5.39 -28.64 14.37
C ASN A 546 5.55 -30.16 14.40
N LYS A 547 4.57 -30.93 13.88
CA LYS A 547 4.68 -32.39 13.77
C LYS A 547 5.90 -32.85 12.95
N LYS A 548 6.29 -32.10 11.93
CA LYS A 548 7.41 -32.46 11.03
C LYS A 548 8.79 -32.05 11.53
N VAL A 549 8.88 -31.02 12.37
CA VAL A 549 10.18 -30.42 12.75
C VAL A 549 10.41 -30.21 14.24
N ALA A 550 9.49 -30.62 15.12
CA ALA A 550 9.60 -30.41 16.58
C ALA A 550 10.96 -30.85 17.16
N GLU A 551 11.39 -32.09 16.87
CA GLU A 551 12.65 -32.66 17.39
C GLU A 551 13.86 -31.82 16.99
N TYR A 552 13.96 -31.48 15.70
CA TYR A 552 15.05 -30.64 15.20
C TYR A 552 15.01 -29.23 15.79
N ILE A 553 13.82 -28.63 15.95
CA ILE A 553 13.69 -27.29 16.54
C ILE A 553 14.12 -27.28 18.00
N ASP A 554 13.80 -28.32 18.77
CA ASP A 554 14.19 -28.38 20.18
C ASP A 554 15.69 -28.60 20.35
N GLU A 555 16.33 -29.35 19.44
CA GLU A 555 17.79 -29.46 19.36
C GLU A 555 18.46 -28.12 19.00
N ILE A 556 17.92 -27.37 18.02
CA ILE A 556 18.38 -25.99 17.70
C ILE A 556 18.30 -25.08 18.92
N LYS A 557 17.19 -25.17 19.67
CA LYS A 557 17.00 -24.31 20.83
C LYS A 557 18.05 -24.56 21.90
N GLN A 558 18.42 -25.82 22.11
CA GLN A 558 19.42 -26.20 23.10
C GLN A 558 20.84 -25.82 22.68
N THR A 559 21.17 -25.87 21.38
CA THR A 559 22.52 -25.59 20.90
C THR A 559 22.80 -24.09 20.69
N ILE A 560 21.81 -23.32 20.22
CA ILE A 560 22.00 -21.92 19.81
C ILE A 560 21.59 -20.92 20.88
N PHE A 561 20.48 -21.19 21.60
CA PHE A 561 19.94 -20.24 22.56
C PHE A 561 20.42 -20.59 23.98
N PRO A 562 21.02 -19.64 24.71
CA PRO A 562 21.33 -19.84 26.12
C PRO A 562 20.06 -20.20 26.91
N PRO A 563 20.16 -20.97 28.01
CA PRO A 563 18.99 -21.35 28.83
C PRO A 563 18.23 -20.14 29.40
N ASP A 564 18.90 -18.99 29.55
CA ASP A 564 18.30 -17.73 30.01
C ASP A 564 17.69 -16.88 28.85
N TYR A 565 17.64 -17.43 27.63
CA TYR A 565 17.16 -16.73 26.46
C TYR A 565 15.63 -16.79 26.37
N ILE A 566 14.99 -15.65 26.62
CA ILE A 566 13.54 -15.50 26.47
C ILE A 566 13.19 -15.25 25.00
N MET A 567 12.72 -16.29 24.30
CA MET A 567 12.15 -16.15 22.96
C MET A 567 10.99 -15.13 22.97
N GLY A 568 11.08 -14.09 22.14
CA GLY A 568 10.05 -13.06 22.01
C GLY A 568 10.34 -11.75 22.75
N VAL A 569 11.34 -11.70 23.64
CA VAL A 569 11.88 -10.43 24.15
C VAL A 569 13.07 -10.06 23.29
N ALA A 570 12.83 -9.30 22.21
CA ALA A 570 13.93 -8.65 21.52
C ALA A 570 14.67 -7.75 22.53
N LYS A 571 15.82 -8.22 23.05
CA LYS A 571 16.84 -7.31 23.58
C LYS A 571 17.12 -6.35 22.42
N ARG A 572 16.60 -5.12 22.52
CA ARG A 572 17.06 -4.01 21.68
C ARG A 572 18.54 -3.86 21.98
N SER A 573 19.39 -4.53 21.20
CA SER A 573 20.80 -4.20 21.13
C SER A 573 20.83 -2.73 20.70
N ALA A 574 21.25 -1.87 21.61
CA ALA A 574 21.50 -0.48 21.35
C ALA A 574 22.75 -0.35 20.45
N THR A 575 22.69 -0.86 19.23
CA THR A 575 23.55 -0.39 18.15
C THR A 575 22.91 0.86 17.60
N LYS A 576 23.41 2.01 18.07
CA LYS A 576 23.27 3.31 17.40
C LYS A 576 23.59 3.12 15.92
N ARG A 577 22.58 2.96 15.08
CA ARG A 577 22.70 3.20 13.64
C ARG A 577 22.53 4.70 13.44
N LYS A 578 23.67 5.41 13.40
CA LYS A 578 23.73 6.70 12.72
C LYS A 578 23.39 6.45 11.24
N ALA A 579 22.34 7.10 10.77
CA ALA A 579 22.09 7.25 9.34
C ALA A 579 22.83 8.51 8.89
N ASP A 580 23.98 8.34 8.23
CA ASP A 580 24.51 9.35 7.32
C ASP A 580 24.06 8.97 5.91
N ALA A 581 23.24 9.85 5.33
CA ALA A 581 22.90 9.87 3.92
C ALA A 581 24.08 10.44 3.13
N ALA A 582 24.40 9.82 2.00
CA ALA A 582 25.27 10.41 1.00
C ALA A 582 24.53 11.52 0.25
N THR A 583 24.95 12.77 0.44
CA THR A 583 24.90 13.82 -0.57
C THR A 583 26.30 14.00 -1.13
N THR A 584 26.42 14.06 -2.45
CA THR A 584 27.65 14.35 -3.17
C THR A 584 28.07 15.82 -2.96
N SER A 585 29.27 15.98 -2.40
CA SER A 585 30.28 17.02 -2.64
C SER A 585 29.92 18.51 -2.53
N VAL A 586 30.24 19.11 -1.37
CA VAL A 586 31.22 20.22 -1.27
C VAL A 586 32.04 20.01 0.00
N SER A 587 33.36 19.98 -0.15
CA SER A 587 34.34 19.65 0.89
C SER A 587 34.48 20.73 1.96
N SER A 588 34.27 20.38 3.23
CA SER A 588 34.76 21.14 4.38
C SER A 588 35.59 20.23 5.29
N LYS A 589 36.84 20.66 5.56
CA LYS A 589 37.85 19.94 6.35
C LYS A 589 37.38 19.77 7.80
N ARG A 590 37.28 18.53 8.28
CA ARG A 590 37.22 18.18 9.70
C ARG A 590 38.56 17.59 10.12
N THR A 591 39.19 18.18 11.12
CA THR A 591 40.42 17.72 11.78
C THR A 591 40.14 16.40 12.52
N LYS A 592 40.90 15.34 12.19
CA LYS A 592 40.88 14.05 12.90
C LYS A 592 41.58 14.18 14.26
N SER A 593 41.03 13.55 15.29
CA SER A 593 41.75 13.24 16.53
C SER A 593 42.81 12.16 16.28
N ASP A 594 43.96 12.28 16.95
CA ASP A 594 45.20 11.55 16.67
C ASP A 594 45.19 10.04 17.02
N ASP A 595 44.13 9.50 17.65
CA ASP A 595 44.09 8.11 18.16
C ASP A 595 43.52 7.04 17.18
N ASP A 596 42.89 7.42 16.07
CA ASP A 596 42.19 6.51 15.14
C ASP A 596 42.97 6.22 13.84
N ILE A 597 44.30 6.33 13.85
CA ILE A 597 45.12 6.13 12.66
C ILE A 597 45.76 4.75 12.70
N ASP A 598 45.26 3.86 11.84
CA ASP A 598 45.83 2.53 11.57
C ASP A 598 47.17 2.69 10.82
N VAL A 599 48.26 2.64 11.59
CA VAL A 599 49.63 2.87 11.10
C VAL A 599 50.10 1.70 10.21
N GLU A 600 49.58 0.49 10.41
CA GLU A 600 49.92 -0.68 9.57
C GLU A 600 49.32 -0.54 8.17
N ALA A 601 48.05 -0.11 8.08
CA ALA A 601 47.43 0.21 6.80
C ALA A 601 48.14 1.37 6.08
N ALA A 602 48.65 2.37 6.81
CA ALA A 602 49.44 3.46 6.23
C ALA A 602 50.83 3.01 5.76
N ALA A 603 51.43 2.01 6.42
CA ALA A 603 52.70 1.40 6.04
C ALA A 603 52.56 0.57 4.75
N HIS A 604 51.53 -0.26 4.65
CA HIS A 604 51.24 -1.05 3.45
C HIS A 604 50.97 -0.19 2.22
N ASN A 605 50.46 1.02 2.42
CA ASN A 605 50.17 1.98 1.35
C ASN A 605 51.31 2.98 1.09
N ASN A 606 52.50 2.81 1.68
CA ASN A 606 53.66 3.73 1.55
C ASN A 606 53.35 5.19 1.93
N LEU A 607 52.43 5.40 2.88
CA LEU A 607 52.00 6.73 3.35
C LEU A 607 52.60 7.12 4.71
N LEU A 608 53.54 6.34 5.23
CA LEU A 608 54.25 6.59 6.50
C LEU A 608 54.90 7.97 6.58
N THR A 609 55.45 8.48 5.47
CA THR A 609 56.12 9.80 5.40
C THR A 609 55.16 10.98 5.55
N LYS A 610 53.85 10.74 5.44
CA LYS A 610 52.80 11.76 5.60
C LYS A 610 52.19 11.79 6.99
N LEU A 611 52.54 10.84 7.86
CA LEU A 611 52.11 10.84 9.26
C LEU A 611 52.95 11.82 10.07
N THR A 612 52.30 12.57 10.96
CA THR A 612 53.01 13.52 11.82
C THR A 612 53.82 12.75 12.88
N ILE A 613 54.94 13.33 13.30
CA ILE A 613 55.84 12.74 14.31
C ILE A 613 55.09 12.33 15.61
N PRO A 614 54.07 13.07 16.10
CA PRO A 614 53.28 12.65 17.27
C PRO A 614 52.53 11.32 17.08
N ILE A 615 51.93 11.07 15.90
CA ILE A 615 51.17 9.84 15.62
C ILE A 615 52.13 8.64 15.54
N LEU A 616 53.27 8.81 14.86
CA LEU A 616 54.31 7.78 14.81
C LEU A 616 54.91 7.50 16.20
N LYS A 617 55.08 8.55 17.02
CA LYS A 617 55.49 8.40 18.43
C LYS A 617 54.43 7.67 19.25
N ASN A 618 53.14 7.98 19.11
CA ASN A 618 52.07 7.32 19.87
C ASN A 618 51.99 5.83 19.54
N TYR A 619 52.10 5.45 18.26
CA TYR A 619 52.19 4.06 17.84
C TYR A 619 53.47 3.37 18.36
N TRP A 620 54.62 4.07 18.35
CA TRP A 620 55.87 3.55 18.92
C TRP A 620 55.77 3.36 20.44
N PHE A 621 55.16 4.31 21.16
CA PHE A 621 54.94 4.25 22.61
C PHE A 621 53.99 3.13 23.02
N CYS A 622 52.94 2.87 22.23
CA CYS A 622 52.04 1.74 22.46
C CYS A 622 52.67 0.38 22.13
N SER A 623 53.70 0.34 21.28
CA SER A 623 54.30 -0.90 20.77
C SER A 623 55.62 -1.32 21.45
N CYS A 624 56.25 -0.49 22.29
CA CYS A 624 57.55 -0.80 22.91
C CYS A 624 57.62 -0.43 24.41
N VAL A 625 57.93 -1.44 25.23
CA VAL A 625 58.31 -1.34 26.64
C VAL A 625 59.73 -0.73 26.77
N TYR A 626 59.88 0.30 27.62
CA TYR A 626 61.12 0.88 28.21
C TYR A 626 62.40 0.98 27.34
N SER A 627 62.88 2.21 27.05
CA SER A 627 64.25 2.71 27.33
C SER A 627 64.64 3.99 26.55
N ILE A 628 64.92 5.05 27.33
CA ILE A 628 66.02 6.05 27.22
C ILE A 628 66.19 6.99 25.99
N MET A 629 66.28 8.28 26.35
CA MET A 629 67.02 9.43 25.80
C MET A 629 66.35 10.52 24.93
N SER A 630 66.61 11.74 25.40
CA SER A 630 66.27 13.08 24.94
C SER A 630 67.03 13.53 23.70
N HIS A 631 66.42 14.35 22.83
CA HIS A 631 66.93 15.69 22.46
C HIS A 631 66.01 16.46 21.49
N ASN A 632 66.01 17.78 21.71
CA ASN A 632 65.63 18.97 20.92
C ASN A 632 65.28 18.83 19.42
N ILE A 633 64.35 19.67 18.94
CA ILE A 633 64.64 20.93 18.19
C ILE A 633 63.31 21.61 17.76
N LYS A 634 63.19 22.90 18.14
CA LYS A 634 62.30 23.94 17.59
C LYS A 634 62.78 24.35 16.18
N SER A 635 61.87 24.59 15.24
CA SER A 635 61.79 25.83 14.44
C SER A 635 60.85 25.70 13.23
N SER A 636 60.13 26.80 12.92
CA SER A 636 59.65 27.22 11.58
C SER A 636 58.33 26.57 11.10
N ILE A 637 57.25 27.26 10.68
CA ILE A 637 57.07 28.58 10.05
C ILE A 637 55.61 29.05 10.27
N GLU A 638 55.44 30.32 10.64
CA GLU A 638 54.23 31.13 10.47
C GLU A 638 54.11 31.58 9.01
N SER A 639 52.90 31.58 8.44
CA SER A 639 52.25 32.74 7.80
C SER A 639 51.11 32.34 6.85
N ALA A 640 49.96 33.00 7.01
CA ALA A 640 49.14 33.64 5.96
C ALA A 640 47.61 33.55 6.20
N ASN A 641 47.10 34.65 6.75
CA ASN A 641 45.90 35.41 6.38
C ASN A 641 44.48 34.82 6.42
N ILE A 642 43.74 35.43 7.34
CA ILE A 642 42.30 35.57 7.46
C ILE A 642 41.81 36.61 6.44
N ALA A 643 40.69 36.32 5.77
CA ALA A 643 39.87 37.33 5.10
C ALA A 643 38.42 37.21 5.60
N GLU A 644 37.91 38.32 6.11
CA GLU A 644 36.57 38.54 6.62
C GLU A 644 35.54 38.61 5.47
N HIS A 645 34.34 38.06 5.69
CA HIS A 645 33.13 38.44 4.96
C HIS A 645 32.05 38.84 5.96
N GLY A 646 31.53 40.05 5.75
CA GLY A 646 30.70 40.82 6.67
C GLY A 646 29.25 40.32 6.84
N PRO A 647 28.44 41.07 7.62
CA PRO A 647 27.13 40.62 8.07
C PRO A 647 26.07 40.80 6.97
N PRO A 648 25.06 39.92 6.88
CA PRO A 648 23.94 40.14 5.98
C PRO A 648 23.02 41.25 6.50
N ALA A 649 22.55 42.05 5.57
CA ALA A 649 21.72 43.23 5.76
C ALA A 649 20.30 42.92 6.28
N SER A 650 19.74 43.93 6.95
CA SER A 650 18.39 44.05 7.50
C SER A 650 17.27 43.76 6.49
N ILE A 651 16.30 42.93 6.92
CA ILE A 651 15.06 42.62 6.21
C ILE A 651 14.04 43.74 6.48
N GLY A 652 13.53 44.35 5.42
CA GLY A 652 12.41 45.30 5.48
C GLY A 652 11.06 44.59 5.54
N GLU A 653 10.15 45.13 6.35
CA GLU A 653 8.76 44.68 6.55
C GLU A 653 7.82 45.26 5.47
N HIS A 654 6.81 44.47 5.04
CA HIS A 654 5.43 44.90 4.75
C HIS A 654 4.49 43.68 4.54
N PRO A 655 3.15 43.82 4.69
CA PRO A 655 2.35 42.88 5.48
C PRO A 655 1.33 42.02 4.70
N ASN A 656 0.85 40.98 5.41
CA ASN A 656 -0.41 40.22 5.27
C ASN A 656 -0.39 38.79 4.66
N ALA A 657 -0.68 37.85 5.57
CA ALA A 657 -1.61 36.70 5.45
C ALA A 657 -1.08 35.26 5.23
N ILE A 658 0.21 34.99 4.96
CA ILE A 658 0.68 33.58 4.76
C ILE A 658 1.84 33.16 5.70
N THR A 659 2.41 34.08 6.48
CA THR A 659 3.68 33.87 7.23
C THR A 659 3.58 33.10 8.55
N ASN A 660 2.42 32.58 8.95
CA ASN A 660 2.21 32.03 10.31
C ASN A 660 2.39 30.51 10.46
N ARG A 661 2.85 29.78 9.43
CA ARG A 661 3.02 28.32 9.55
C ARG A 661 4.25 27.90 10.38
N PHE A 662 5.28 28.73 10.49
CA PHE A 662 6.53 28.35 11.15
C PHE A 662 7.12 29.49 11.98
N TYR A 663 7.56 29.17 13.20
CA TYR A 663 8.35 30.07 14.04
C TYR A 663 9.82 29.73 13.87
N THR A 664 10.59 30.65 13.27
CA THR A 664 12.04 30.52 13.16
C THR A 664 12.70 30.66 14.53
N TYR A 665 13.89 30.09 14.69
CA TYR A 665 14.65 30.22 15.93
C TYR A 665 14.93 31.68 16.26
N GLU A 666 15.24 32.50 15.25
CA GLU A 666 15.55 33.92 15.40
C GLU A 666 14.34 34.68 15.97
N ARG A 667 13.14 34.38 15.49
CA ARG A 667 11.89 34.96 16.02
C ARG A 667 11.62 34.51 17.46
N ILE A 668 11.90 33.26 17.79
CA ILE A 668 11.80 32.77 19.18
C ILE A 668 12.85 33.46 20.06
N GLN A 669 14.07 33.67 19.55
CA GLN A 669 15.14 34.36 20.25
C GLN A 669 14.82 35.83 20.54
N GLU A 670 14.17 36.53 19.62
CA GLU A 670 13.66 37.89 19.83
C GLU A 670 12.63 37.95 20.96
N ILE A 671 11.69 37.01 20.98
CA ILE A 671 10.70 36.86 22.05
C ILE A 671 11.38 36.62 23.40
N VAL A 672 12.35 35.69 23.43
CA VAL A 672 13.12 35.35 24.64
C VAL A 672 13.88 36.56 25.14
N ALA A 673 14.56 37.31 24.25
CA ALA A 673 15.31 38.51 24.61
C ALA A 673 14.39 39.62 25.15
N PHE A 674 13.18 39.77 24.58
CA PHE A 674 12.17 40.70 25.10
C PHE A 674 11.73 40.32 26.52
N ILE A 675 11.39 39.04 26.75
CA ILE A 675 10.97 38.56 28.06
C ILE A 675 12.10 38.68 29.08
N GLN A 676 13.34 38.33 28.72
CA GLN A 676 14.51 38.43 29.61
C GLN A 676 14.83 39.86 30.05
N LYS A 677 14.54 40.86 29.21
CA LYS A 677 14.70 42.28 29.58
C LYS A 677 13.70 42.70 30.67
N LEU A 678 12.47 42.18 30.61
CA LEU A 678 11.43 42.47 31.59
C LEU A 678 11.58 41.64 32.86
N ALA A 679 11.98 40.39 32.72
CA ALA A 679 12.13 39.42 33.78
C ALA A 679 13.48 38.68 33.63
N PRO A 680 14.58 39.21 34.20
CA PRO A 680 15.92 38.60 34.12
C PRO A 680 16.05 37.40 35.05
N THR A 681 15.19 36.40 34.85
CA THR A 681 15.12 35.17 35.64
C THR A 681 15.29 33.97 34.71
N LYS A 682 15.88 32.90 35.22
CA LYS A 682 16.09 31.65 34.49
C LYS A 682 15.16 30.58 35.08
N PRO A 683 13.92 30.43 34.59
CA PRO A 683 12.99 29.45 35.12
C PRO A 683 13.53 28.03 34.93
N GLU A 684 13.33 27.17 35.92
CA GLU A 684 13.69 25.74 35.86
C GLU A 684 12.47 24.90 35.43
N LEU A 685 11.27 25.37 35.80
CA LEU A 685 10.00 24.70 35.56
C LEU A 685 9.05 25.59 34.74
N ALA A 686 8.56 25.04 33.63
CA ALA A 686 7.49 25.58 32.82
C ALA A 686 6.15 24.98 33.23
N ILE A 687 5.08 25.78 33.26
CA ILE A 687 3.73 25.36 33.63
C ILE A 687 2.75 25.88 32.58
N ILE A 688 1.89 25.01 32.05
CA ILE A 688 0.79 25.39 31.16
C ILE A 688 -0.54 25.11 31.86
N CYS A 689 -1.25 26.19 32.22
CA CYS A 689 -2.59 26.11 32.81
C CYS A 689 -3.63 25.84 31.71
N GLY A 690 -4.40 24.76 31.88
CA GLY A 690 -5.61 24.51 31.12
C GLY A 690 -6.78 25.40 31.53
N SER A 691 -7.91 25.26 30.84
CA SER A 691 -9.16 25.97 31.17
C SER A 691 -9.57 25.69 32.62
N GLY A 692 -9.92 26.74 33.36
CA GLY A 692 -10.30 26.67 34.78
C GLY A 692 -9.14 26.50 35.78
N LEU A 693 -7.88 26.42 35.32
CA LEU A 693 -6.69 26.23 36.18
C LEU A 693 -5.77 27.45 36.25
N GLY A 694 -6.26 28.62 35.82
CA GLY A 694 -5.48 29.87 35.83
C GLY A 694 -5.08 30.36 37.23
N GLY A 695 -5.82 29.95 38.27
CA GLY A 695 -5.53 30.29 39.67
C GLY A 695 -4.17 29.78 40.16
N LEU A 696 -3.56 28.80 39.47
CA LEU A 696 -2.24 28.28 39.82
C LEU A 696 -1.14 29.35 39.79
N ALA A 697 -1.25 30.34 38.90
CA ALA A 697 -0.27 31.43 38.87
C ALA A 697 -0.42 32.43 40.03
N GLU A 698 -1.47 32.32 40.84
CA GLU A 698 -1.61 33.12 42.07
C GLU A 698 -0.69 32.62 43.18
N LEU A 699 -0.26 31.35 43.15
CA LEU A 699 0.72 30.80 44.08
C LEU A 699 2.17 31.25 43.80
N ILE A 700 2.41 31.87 42.64
CA ILE A 700 3.73 32.35 42.25
C ILE A 700 3.97 33.68 42.97
N VAL A 701 5.02 33.72 43.79
CA VAL A 701 5.48 34.93 44.48
C VAL A 701 6.55 35.65 43.66
N GLU A 702 6.78 36.93 43.95
CA GLU A 702 7.72 37.79 43.19
C GLU A 702 7.43 37.78 41.69
N LYS A 703 6.14 37.75 41.32
CA LYS A 703 5.71 37.51 39.95
C LYS A 703 5.78 38.76 39.07
N ILE A 704 6.27 38.55 37.86
CA ILE A 704 6.19 39.47 36.73
C ILE A 704 5.14 38.89 35.78
N VAL A 705 4.09 39.67 35.52
CA VAL A 705 2.97 39.28 34.66
C VAL A 705 3.10 40.03 33.34
N ILE A 706 3.24 39.29 32.24
CA ILE A 706 3.38 39.83 30.89
C ILE A 706 2.19 39.37 30.06
N PRO A 707 1.25 40.25 29.68
CA PRO A 707 0.16 39.90 28.78
C PRO A 707 0.70 39.37 27.44
N TYR A 708 0.09 38.31 26.88
CA TYR A 708 0.50 37.76 25.57
C TYR A 708 0.47 38.81 24.47
N ALA A 709 -0.46 39.76 24.56
CA ALA A 709 -0.60 40.87 23.61
C ALA A 709 0.60 41.81 23.56
N ASP A 710 1.39 41.88 24.64
CA ASP A 710 2.53 42.77 24.78
C ASP A 710 3.84 42.07 24.38
N ILE A 711 3.80 40.74 24.19
CA ILE A 711 4.95 39.96 23.73
C ILE A 711 4.97 39.99 22.20
N PRO A 712 6.06 40.47 21.57
CA PRO A 712 6.19 40.48 20.12
C PRO A 712 5.88 39.10 19.53
N HIS A 713 5.13 39.04 18.44
CA HIS A 713 4.86 37.81 17.69
C HIS A 713 4.10 36.69 18.45
N PHE A 714 3.67 36.93 19.68
CA PHE A 714 2.94 35.96 20.49
C PHE A 714 1.43 36.00 20.14
N PRO A 715 0.78 34.85 19.91
CA PRO A 715 -0.64 34.80 19.58
C PRO A 715 -1.51 35.05 20.83
N LYS A 716 -2.74 35.49 20.60
CA LYS A 716 -3.72 35.77 21.65
C LYS A 716 -4.73 34.62 21.77
N SER A 717 -5.02 34.14 22.97
CA SER A 717 -6.14 33.20 23.18
C SER A 717 -7.45 34.00 23.35
N THR A 718 -8.52 33.50 22.73
CA THR A 718 -9.88 34.04 22.76
C THR A 718 -10.85 33.11 23.53
N VAL A 719 -10.40 31.93 23.96
CA VAL A 719 -11.21 31.00 24.79
C VAL A 719 -11.61 31.62 26.13
N ALA A 720 -12.91 31.52 26.44
CA ALA A 720 -13.46 31.96 27.72
C ALA A 720 -12.81 31.21 28.91
N GLY A 721 -12.30 31.99 29.89
CA GLY A 721 -11.57 31.47 31.05
C GLY A 721 -10.04 31.55 30.94
N HIS A 722 -9.50 31.94 29.77
CA HIS A 722 -8.06 32.20 29.61
C HIS A 722 -7.75 33.68 29.86
N ARG A 723 -6.82 33.96 30.78
CA ARG A 723 -6.36 35.33 31.07
C ARG A 723 -5.35 35.86 30.05
N SER A 724 -4.72 34.97 29.28
CA SER A 724 -3.72 35.28 28.24
C SER A 724 -2.49 36.02 28.79
N ASN A 725 -1.93 35.53 29.89
CA ASN A 725 -0.72 36.08 30.52
C ASN A 725 0.41 35.05 30.61
N LEU A 726 1.65 35.50 30.43
CA LEU A 726 2.87 34.77 30.79
C LEU A 726 3.37 35.29 32.13
N VAL A 727 3.45 34.43 33.14
CA VAL A 727 3.80 34.79 34.51
C VAL A 727 5.14 34.16 34.87
N LEU A 728 6.14 34.98 35.20
CA LEU A 728 7.44 34.52 35.69
C LEU A 728 7.57 34.86 37.18
N GLY A 729 8.14 33.98 37.98
CA GLY A 729 8.36 34.25 39.41
C GLY A 729 8.85 33.01 40.14
N ILE A 730 8.55 32.92 41.44
CA ILE A 730 9.01 31.84 42.30
C ILE A 730 7.82 31.01 42.80
N LEU A 731 7.87 29.69 42.61
CA LEU A 731 6.92 28.73 43.17
C LEU A 731 7.67 27.76 44.09
N ASN A 732 7.34 27.78 45.39
CA ASN A 732 7.98 26.95 46.42
C ASN A 732 9.54 26.98 46.37
N GLY A 733 10.10 28.17 46.11
CA GLY A 733 11.55 28.38 46.01
C GLY A 733 12.20 27.93 44.68
N VAL A 734 11.41 27.60 43.66
CA VAL A 734 11.88 27.32 42.29
C VAL A 734 11.46 28.44 41.36
N TYR A 735 12.36 28.91 40.49
CA TYR A 735 12.01 29.85 39.44
C TYR A 735 11.13 29.17 38.39
N VAL A 736 9.97 29.74 38.11
CA VAL A 736 8.98 29.17 37.19
C VAL A 736 8.53 30.17 36.14
N VAL A 737 8.10 29.64 35.00
CA VAL A 737 7.34 30.36 33.98
C VAL A 737 6.00 29.66 33.77
N CYS A 738 4.91 30.41 33.83
CA CYS A 738 3.55 29.88 33.82
C CYS A 738 2.72 30.57 32.74
N MET A 739 2.11 29.78 31.86
CA MET A 739 1.14 30.24 30.88
C MET A 739 -0.28 30.20 31.47
N GLN A 740 -0.87 31.37 31.74
CA GLN A 740 -2.26 31.51 32.19
C GLN A 740 -3.23 31.50 31.00
N GLY A 741 -3.46 30.31 30.45
CA GLY A 741 -4.31 30.07 29.30
C GLY A 741 -3.48 29.58 28.12
N ARG A 742 -3.87 28.43 27.59
CA ARG A 742 -3.24 27.82 26.41
C ARG A 742 -3.87 28.30 25.11
N LEU A 743 -3.19 28.02 24.01
CA LEU A 743 -3.68 28.28 22.67
C LEU A 743 -4.26 26.98 22.12
N HIS A 744 -5.32 27.08 21.31
CA HIS A 744 -5.97 25.94 20.72
C HIS A 744 -6.02 26.05 19.21
N SER A 745 -5.90 24.90 18.53
CA SER A 745 -5.96 24.87 17.06
C SER A 745 -7.33 25.27 16.51
N TYR A 746 -8.39 24.98 17.27
CA TYR A 746 -9.75 25.39 16.90
C TYR A 746 -10.00 26.91 16.97
N GLU A 747 -9.08 27.70 17.55
CA GLU A 747 -9.10 29.17 17.48
C GLU A 747 -8.55 29.68 16.13
N GLY A 748 -8.22 28.79 15.19
CA GLY A 748 -7.64 29.10 13.87
C GLY A 748 -6.11 29.06 13.84
N TYR A 749 -5.47 28.64 14.93
CA TYR A 749 -4.02 28.49 15.03
C TYR A 749 -3.54 27.13 14.49
N THR A 750 -2.33 27.09 13.95
CA THR A 750 -1.68 25.81 13.63
C THR A 750 -1.22 25.10 14.90
N THR A 751 -1.08 23.77 14.88
CA THR A 751 -0.56 23.03 16.04
C THR A 751 0.86 23.47 16.44
N ALA A 752 1.66 23.92 15.47
CA ALA A 752 2.96 24.54 15.71
C ALA A 752 2.84 25.90 16.44
N THR A 753 1.87 26.73 16.07
CA THR A 753 1.57 28.00 16.74
C THR A 753 1.04 27.78 18.16
N CYS A 754 0.29 26.71 18.41
CA CYS A 754 -0.14 26.40 19.77
C CYS A 754 1.02 25.91 20.64
N ALA A 755 1.97 25.17 20.05
CA ALA A 755 3.09 24.56 20.77
C ALA A 755 4.34 25.45 20.93
N PHE A 756 4.57 26.46 20.07
CA PHE A 756 5.82 27.24 20.11
C PHE A 756 6.15 27.91 21.46
N PRO A 757 5.19 28.29 22.34
CA PRO A 757 5.53 28.84 23.65
C PRO A 757 6.42 27.90 24.49
N VAL A 758 6.34 26.59 24.26
CA VAL A 758 7.23 25.61 24.89
C VAL A 758 8.70 25.87 24.54
N ARG A 759 9.00 26.21 23.29
CA ARG A 759 10.36 26.58 22.85
C ARG A 759 10.84 27.88 23.47
N VAL A 760 9.94 28.86 23.64
CA VAL A 760 10.24 30.11 24.36
C VAL A 760 10.61 29.81 25.81
N MET A 761 9.78 29.02 26.52
CA MET A 761 10.04 28.64 27.91
C MET A 761 11.33 27.81 28.07
N HIS A 762 11.61 26.92 27.12
CA HIS A 762 12.86 26.16 27.07
C HIS A 762 14.08 27.09 26.93
N MET A 763 14.05 28.03 25.99
CA MET A 763 15.14 28.98 25.77
C MET A 763 15.31 29.98 26.92
N LEU A 764 14.25 30.28 27.68
CA LEU A 764 14.35 31.03 28.94
C LEU A 764 15.12 30.26 30.02
N GLY A 765 15.16 28.93 29.92
CA GLY A 765 15.96 28.06 30.80
C GLY A 765 15.22 26.83 31.32
N ALA A 766 13.91 26.71 31.06
CA ALA A 766 13.12 25.62 31.63
C ALA A 766 13.54 24.27 31.02
N HIS A 767 13.84 23.31 31.88
CA HIS A 767 14.14 21.93 31.49
C HIS A 767 13.03 20.95 31.87
N SER A 768 12.00 21.43 32.57
CA SER A 768 10.85 20.63 32.99
C SER A 768 9.55 21.33 32.66
N LEU A 769 8.54 20.56 32.27
CA LEU A 769 7.22 21.05 31.90
C LEU A 769 6.13 20.33 32.68
N ILE A 770 5.23 21.08 33.30
CA ILE A 770 3.94 20.58 33.77
C ILE A 770 2.87 21.09 32.80
N VAL A 771 2.12 20.16 32.21
CA VAL A 771 0.99 20.50 31.34
C VAL A 771 -0.31 20.02 31.97
N THR A 772 -1.28 20.92 32.12
CA THR A 772 -2.57 20.63 32.76
C THR A 772 -3.73 20.86 31.80
N CYS A 773 -4.69 19.94 31.70
CA CYS A 773 -5.86 20.11 30.85
C CYS A 773 -7.16 19.67 31.54
N ALA A 774 -8.28 20.14 31.02
CA ALA A 774 -9.58 19.52 31.23
C ALA A 774 -9.81 18.43 30.16
N ALA A 775 -10.48 17.35 30.55
CA ALA A 775 -10.68 16.19 29.69
C ALA A 775 -12.02 15.49 29.98
N GLY A 776 -12.59 14.86 28.95
CA GLY A 776 -13.66 13.90 29.10
C GLY A 776 -13.12 12.54 29.55
N GLY A 777 -13.68 11.97 30.60
CA GLY A 777 -13.37 10.63 31.07
C GLY A 777 -13.98 9.59 30.13
N ILE A 778 -13.13 8.72 29.59
CA ILE A 778 -13.53 7.63 28.70
C ILE A 778 -13.59 6.31 29.47
N ASN A 779 -12.66 6.11 30.41
CA ASN A 779 -12.64 4.92 31.25
C ASN A 779 -13.86 4.91 32.20
N ASP A 780 -14.57 3.79 32.25
CA ASP A 780 -15.80 3.64 33.05
C ASP A 780 -15.54 3.72 34.57
N ASP A 781 -14.30 3.50 35.01
CA ASP A 781 -13.91 3.62 36.40
C ASP A 781 -13.66 5.08 36.84
N TYR A 782 -13.67 6.04 35.91
CA TYR A 782 -13.37 7.45 36.19
C TYR A 782 -14.63 8.24 36.51
N ASN A 783 -14.49 9.16 37.47
CA ASN A 783 -15.58 10.05 37.87
C ASN A 783 -15.26 11.51 37.54
N VAL A 784 -16.30 12.31 37.36
CA VAL A 784 -16.16 13.77 37.27
C VAL A 784 -15.47 14.28 38.54
N GLY A 785 -14.41 15.06 38.36
CA GLY A 785 -13.54 15.56 39.43
C GLY A 785 -12.30 14.71 39.71
N ASP A 786 -12.15 13.54 39.09
CA ASP A 786 -10.91 12.75 39.17
C ASP A 786 -9.75 13.50 38.49
N ILE A 787 -8.57 13.42 39.10
CA ILE A 787 -7.33 13.94 38.50
C ILE A 787 -6.53 12.75 37.97
N MET A 788 -6.30 12.73 36.66
CA MET A 788 -5.54 11.70 35.97
C MET A 788 -4.12 12.18 35.65
N LEU A 789 -3.12 11.38 36.01
CA LEU A 789 -1.77 11.50 35.48
C LEU A 789 -1.71 10.87 34.08
N ILE A 790 -1.19 11.63 33.12
CA ILE A 790 -1.04 11.16 31.75
C ILE A 790 0.22 10.30 31.64
N LYS A 791 0.06 8.99 31.48
CA LYS A 791 1.20 8.06 31.30
C LYS A 791 1.65 7.94 29.85
N ASP A 792 0.71 8.14 28.91
CA ASP A 792 0.94 8.11 27.47
C ASP A 792 -0.20 8.85 26.73
N HIS A 793 -0.08 9.03 25.41
CA HIS A 793 -1.14 9.64 24.61
C HIS A 793 -1.37 9.00 23.23
N LEU A 794 -2.60 9.12 22.74
CA LEU A 794 -2.96 8.89 21.32
C LEU A 794 -3.15 10.25 20.65
N ASN A 795 -2.37 10.55 19.61
CA ASN A 795 -2.39 11.85 18.94
C ASN A 795 -3.05 11.76 17.56
N PHE A 796 -4.38 11.82 17.51
CA PHE A 796 -5.11 11.69 16.24
C PHE A 796 -4.80 12.78 15.22
N PRO A 797 -4.67 14.08 15.59
CA PRO A 797 -4.22 15.11 14.66
C PRO A 797 -2.87 14.75 14.02
N ASN A 798 -1.92 14.26 14.80
CA ASN A 798 -0.62 13.83 14.28
C ASN A 798 -0.72 12.60 13.36
N LEU A 799 -1.51 11.58 13.74
CA LEU A 799 -1.77 10.41 12.90
C LEU A 799 -2.44 10.79 11.57
N ALA A 800 -3.24 11.86 11.55
CA ALA A 800 -3.87 12.43 10.35
C ALA A 800 -2.98 13.44 9.59
N GLY A 801 -1.71 13.61 9.99
CA GLY A 801 -0.76 14.48 9.29
C GLY A 801 -0.76 15.95 9.72
N ASN A 802 -1.32 16.29 10.88
CA ASN A 802 -1.28 17.64 11.49
C ASN A 802 -0.33 17.70 12.70
N ASN A 803 0.92 17.28 12.51
CA ASN A 803 1.98 17.28 13.51
C ASN A 803 2.59 18.69 13.68
N PRO A 804 2.83 19.19 14.93
CA PRO A 804 3.42 20.51 15.13
C PRO A 804 4.87 20.65 14.62
N LEU A 805 5.57 19.54 14.33
CA LEU A 805 6.93 19.49 13.77
C LEU A 805 6.97 19.42 12.23
N ILE A 806 5.83 19.60 11.55
CA ILE A 806 5.78 19.77 10.10
C ILE A 806 6.63 20.98 9.70
N GLY A 807 7.30 20.92 8.55
CA GLY A 807 8.19 21.98 8.05
C GLY A 807 9.67 21.64 8.15
N HIS A 808 10.54 22.66 8.15
CA HIS A 808 11.99 22.50 8.30
C HIS A 808 12.35 22.16 9.77
N ASN A 809 13.34 21.28 9.98
CA ASN A 809 13.82 20.99 11.33
C ASN A 809 14.92 21.97 11.72
N ASP A 810 14.79 22.60 12.88
CA ASP A 810 15.90 23.33 13.48
C ASP A 810 16.60 22.43 14.50
N GLU A 811 17.82 22.00 14.16
CA GLU A 811 18.62 21.08 14.98
C GLU A 811 19.02 21.66 16.33
N ARG A 812 18.93 22.99 16.52
CA ARG A 812 19.20 23.65 17.81
C ARG A 812 18.16 23.29 18.87
N PHE A 813 16.92 22.99 18.47
CA PHE A 813 15.89 22.52 19.41
C PHE A 813 15.95 21.01 19.61
N GLY A 814 16.22 20.24 18.56
CA GLY A 814 16.29 18.79 18.69
C GLY A 814 16.35 18.04 17.35
N PRO A 815 16.41 16.70 17.40
CA PRO A 815 16.50 15.87 16.20
C PRO A 815 15.23 15.97 15.36
N ARG A 816 15.36 15.77 14.04
CA ARG A 816 14.21 15.74 13.12
C ARG A 816 13.17 14.67 13.49
N PHE A 817 13.61 13.54 14.02
CA PHE A 817 12.74 12.44 14.41
C PHE A 817 12.82 12.21 15.93
N PRO A 818 12.20 13.06 16.76
CA PRO A 818 12.25 12.91 18.21
C PRO A 818 11.43 11.68 18.65
N PRO A 819 11.99 10.77 19.47
CA PRO A 819 11.23 9.65 20.01
C PRO A 819 10.26 10.15 21.09
N VAL A 820 8.95 9.98 20.88
CA VAL A 820 7.90 10.41 21.83
C VAL A 820 7.33 9.29 22.71
N GLY A 821 7.82 8.05 22.57
CA GLY A 821 7.37 6.91 23.41
C GLY A 821 7.72 7.00 24.89
N HIS A 822 8.53 7.99 25.27
CA HIS A 822 8.84 8.35 26.66
C HIS A 822 8.63 9.86 26.89
N ALA A 823 7.65 10.46 26.21
CA ALA A 823 7.40 11.90 26.30
C ALA A 823 6.96 12.34 27.71
N TYR A 824 6.31 11.47 28.47
CA TYR A 824 6.00 11.68 29.88
C TYR A 824 7.06 11.00 30.77
N ASP A 825 7.63 11.77 31.69
CA ASP A 825 8.71 11.31 32.54
C ASP A 825 8.19 10.37 33.65
N ARG A 826 8.66 9.12 33.64
CA ARG A 826 8.24 8.09 34.59
C ARG A 826 8.61 8.42 36.04
N GLU A 827 9.74 9.07 36.27
CA GLU A 827 10.12 9.48 37.63
C GLU A 827 9.19 10.59 38.11
N TYR A 828 8.80 11.53 37.24
CA TYR A 828 7.86 12.59 37.60
C TYR A 828 6.47 12.03 37.93
N LEU A 829 6.00 11.03 37.18
CA LEU A 829 4.76 10.33 37.49
C LEU A 829 4.82 9.64 38.86
N LEU A 830 5.92 8.95 39.17
CA LEU A 830 6.11 8.28 40.46
C LEU A 830 6.20 9.26 41.64
N GLU A 831 6.94 10.36 41.49
CA GLU A 831 7.03 11.39 42.52
C GLU A 831 5.69 12.09 42.75
N MET A 832 4.94 12.37 41.68
CA MET A 832 3.60 12.98 41.82
C MET A 832 2.62 12.06 42.55
N LYS A 833 2.67 10.74 42.31
CA LYS A 833 1.89 9.76 43.09
C LYS A 833 2.26 9.77 44.57
N LYS A 834 3.55 9.87 44.91
CA LYS A 834 4.00 9.98 46.31
C LYS A 834 3.47 11.26 46.96
N ILE A 835 3.50 12.39 46.23
CA ILE A 835 2.95 13.67 46.70
C ILE A 835 1.45 13.54 46.94
N ALA A 836 0.71 12.95 46.01
CA ALA A 836 -0.73 12.77 46.15
C ALA A 836 -1.11 11.90 47.35
N ASN A 837 -0.42 10.76 47.54
CA ASN A 837 -0.63 9.89 48.69
C ASN A 837 -0.37 10.63 50.02
N LYS A 838 0.63 11.50 50.09
CA LYS A 838 0.90 12.33 51.29
C LYS A 838 -0.19 13.36 51.55
N ASN A 839 -0.86 13.84 50.50
CA ASN A 839 -1.96 14.79 50.60
C ASN A 839 -3.33 14.10 50.69
N ASN A 840 -3.38 12.77 50.85
CA ASN A 840 -4.61 11.97 50.82
C ASN A 840 -5.48 12.20 49.57
N LEU A 841 -4.84 12.50 48.43
CA LEU A 841 -5.49 12.67 47.14
C LEU A 841 -5.35 11.40 46.32
N GLN A 842 -6.47 10.87 45.84
CA GLN A 842 -6.48 9.74 44.93
C GLN A 842 -6.30 10.23 43.50
N LEU A 843 -5.26 9.73 42.82
CA LEU A 843 -5.00 10.03 41.41
C LEU A 843 -5.30 8.81 40.54
N ARG A 844 -5.80 9.07 39.33
CA ARG A 844 -5.87 8.10 38.25
C ARG A 844 -4.59 8.13 37.41
N GLU A 845 -4.38 7.11 36.60
CA GLU A 845 -3.27 7.06 35.65
C GLU A 845 -3.75 6.42 34.35
N GLY A 846 -3.63 7.14 33.23
CA GLY A 846 -4.21 6.68 31.97
C GLY A 846 -3.62 7.30 30.70
N VAL A 847 -4.07 6.78 29.57
CA VAL A 847 -3.72 7.21 28.21
C VAL A 847 -4.65 8.35 27.77
N TYR A 848 -4.07 9.49 27.39
CA TYR A 848 -4.81 10.65 26.93
C TYR A 848 -4.99 10.67 25.41
N CYS A 849 -6.21 10.80 24.92
CA CYS A 849 -6.53 10.92 23.50
C CYS A 849 -6.63 12.41 23.12
N GLY A 850 -5.69 12.89 22.32
CA GLY A 850 -5.72 14.23 21.74
C GLY A 850 -6.49 14.27 20.42
N LEU A 851 -7.55 15.06 20.36
CA LEU A 851 -8.36 15.36 19.17
C LEU A 851 -8.21 16.84 18.74
N GLY A 852 -8.83 17.22 17.61
CA GLY A 852 -8.69 18.57 17.03
C GLY A 852 -9.64 19.65 17.58
N GLY A 853 -10.81 19.26 18.12
CA GLY A 853 -11.87 20.19 18.51
C GLY A 853 -12.46 21.03 17.37
N PRO A 854 -13.44 21.92 17.63
CA PRO A 854 -14.03 22.25 18.93
C PRO A 854 -15.25 21.38 19.30
N CYS A 855 -15.65 20.43 18.45
CA CYS A 855 -16.78 19.55 18.72
C CYS A 855 -16.41 18.50 19.76
N TYR A 856 -17.29 18.26 20.75
CA TYR A 856 -17.24 17.07 21.57
C TYR A 856 -17.46 15.81 20.72
N GLU A 857 -16.96 14.69 21.22
CA GLU A 857 -16.94 13.42 20.51
C GLU A 857 -18.33 12.81 20.39
N THR A 858 -18.60 12.16 19.26
CA THR A 858 -19.76 11.29 19.10
C THR A 858 -19.64 10.02 19.94
N ILE A 859 -20.78 9.37 20.22
CA ILE A 859 -20.79 8.06 20.93
C ILE A 859 -19.92 7.02 20.21
N ALA A 860 -19.93 7.03 18.87
CA ALA A 860 -19.09 6.14 18.07
C ALA A 860 -17.59 6.43 18.25
N GLU A 861 -17.20 7.71 18.30
CA GLU A 861 -15.82 8.11 18.53
C GLU A 861 -15.37 7.75 19.95
N ILE A 862 -16.19 8.00 20.98
CA ILE A 862 -15.88 7.59 22.37
C ILE A 862 -15.68 6.07 22.45
N ASN A 863 -16.58 5.27 21.87
CA ASN A 863 -16.46 3.82 21.87
C ASN A 863 -15.23 3.32 21.08
N MET A 864 -14.89 3.98 19.98
CA MET A 864 -13.64 3.72 19.25
C MET A 864 -12.41 4.03 20.12
N LEU A 865 -12.38 5.17 20.80
CA LEU A 865 -11.26 5.56 21.67
C LEU A 865 -11.10 4.60 22.85
N LYS A 866 -12.19 4.11 23.44
CA LYS A 866 -12.17 3.02 24.45
C LYS A 866 -11.47 1.78 23.90
N LEU A 867 -11.89 1.32 22.71
CA LEU A 867 -11.34 0.12 22.07
C LEU A 867 -9.83 0.26 21.80
N LEU A 868 -9.37 1.47 21.48
CA LEU A 868 -7.96 1.79 21.24
C LEU A 868 -7.14 1.97 22.53
N GLY A 869 -7.75 1.80 23.71
CA GLY A 869 -7.08 1.91 25.01
C GLY A 869 -6.94 3.33 25.54
N GLY A 870 -7.79 4.26 25.08
CA GLY A 870 -7.86 5.62 25.62
C GLY A 870 -8.63 5.68 26.94
N ASP A 871 -8.10 6.40 27.93
CA ASP A 871 -8.72 6.55 29.25
C ASP A 871 -9.39 7.92 29.44
N ALA A 872 -8.91 8.95 28.74
CA ALA A 872 -9.51 10.29 28.71
C ALA A 872 -9.29 10.95 27.34
N VAL A 873 -10.12 11.92 26.99
CA VAL A 873 -10.03 12.65 25.71
C VAL A 873 -10.06 14.15 25.91
N GLY A 874 -9.33 14.88 25.07
CA GLY A 874 -9.52 16.32 24.93
C GLY A 874 -8.79 16.88 23.71
N MET A 875 -8.85 18.20 23.58
CA MET A 875 -8.56 18.89 22.32
C MET A 875 -7.21 19.66 22.32
N SER A 876 -6.34 19.38 23.29
CA SER A 876 -5.06 20.11 23.46
C SER A 876 -3.98 19.24 24.12
N THR A 877 -2.90 19.82 24.67
CA THR A 877 -1.84 19.13 25.45
C THR A 877 -0.78 18.41 24.61
N VAL A 878 -1.21 17.63 23.62
CA VAL A 878 -0.31 16.69 22.97
C VAL A 878 0.73 17.38 22.07
N HIS A 879 0.37 18.52 21.47
CA HIS A 879 1.29 19.27 20.61
C HIS A 879 2.38 19.98 21.45
N GLU A 880 2.04 20.49 22.63
CA GLU A 880 2.99 21.05 23.59
C GLU A 880 3.96 19.98 24.11
N VAL A 881 3.45 18.79 24.45
CA VAL A 881 4.27 17.64 24.87
C VAL A 881 5.22 17.20 23.74
N THR A 882 4.76 17.24 22.49
CA THR A 882 5.60 16.91 21.32
C THR A 882 6.78 17.89 21.18
N PHE A 883 6.54 19.20 21.37
CA PHE A 883 7.62 20.20 21.37
C PHE A 883 8.55 20.07 22.58
N ALA A 884 8.01 19.75 23.76
CA ALA A 884 8.81 19.52 24.96
C ALA A 884 9.76 18.33 24.77
N ALA A 885 9.24 17.22 24.20
CA ALA A 885 10.04 16.05 23.85
C ALA A 885 11.09 16.36 22.78
N HIS A 886 10.74 17.17 21.77
CA HIS A 886 11.71 17.65 20.77
C HIS A 886 12.85 18.43 21.42
N CYS A 887 12.55 19.29 22.40
CA CYS A 887 13.51 20.08 23.18
C CYS A 887 14.23 19.29 24.30
N GLY A 888 13.95 18.00 24.44
CA GLY A 888 14.53 17.17 25.51
C GLY A 888 14.10 17.56 26.93
N MET A 889 12.94 18.21 27.09
CA MET A 889 12.39 18.58 28.40
C MET A 889 11.72 17.39 29.10
N HIS A 890 11.85 17.31 30.43
CA HIS A 890 11.14 16.34 31.26
C HIS A 890 9.69 16.79 31.48
N THR A 891 8.70 16.01 31.06
CA THR A 891 7.29 16.45 31.06
C THR A 891 6.43 15.63 32.02
N LEU A 892 5.59 16.32 32.79
CA LEU A 892 4.51 15.76 33.60
C LEU A 892 3.16 16.26 33.05
N GLY A 893 2.27 15.33 32.70
CA GLY A 893 0.93 15.64 32.22
C GLY A 893 -0.13 15.33 33.27
N MET A 894 -1.08 16.25 33.46
CA MET A 894 -2.23 16.08 34.36
C MET A 894 -3.52 16.48 33.64
N ALA A 895 -4.53 15.62 33.68
CA ALA A 895 -5.84 15.88 33.13
C ALA A 895 -6.88 15.85 34.26
N LEU A 896 -7.69 16.90 34.38
CA LEU A 896 -8.86 16.92 35.23
C LEU A 896 -10.05 16.36 34.45
N ILE A 897 -10.68 15.32 34.96
CA ILE A 897 -11.88 14.73 34.36
C ILE A 897 -13.07 15.66 34.66
N THR A 898 -13.50 16.43 33.67
CA THR A 898 -14.56 17.45 33.85
C THR A 898 -15.94 16.96 33.46
N ASN A 899 -15.99 15.89 32.67
CA ASN A 899 -17.21 15.25 32.19
C ASN A 899 -16.91 13.78 31.86
N ILE A 900 -17.94 12.96 31.69
CA ILE A 900 -17.82 11.57 31.21
C ILE A 900 -18.25 11.53 29.75
N GLY A 901 -17.47 10.86 28.90
CA GLY A 901 -17.77 10.68 27.49
C GLY A 901 -19.03 9.83 27.30
N LEU A 902 -19.94 10.31 26.45
CA LEU A 902 -21.17 9.59 26.15
C LEU A 902 -20.84 8.31 25.40
N SER A 903 -21.12 7.16 26.01
CA SER A 903 -20.87 5.82 25.43
C SER A 903 -22.15 5.00 25.20
N ASP A 904 -23.28 5.47 25.72
CA ASP A 904 -24.61 4.88 25.55
C ASP A 904 -25.57 5.92 24.95
N TYR A 905 -26.34 5.50 23.94
CA TYR A 905 -27.37 6.29 23.27
C TYR A 905 -28.58 6.62 24.16
N ASN A 906 -28.73 5.93 25.29
CA ASN A 906 -29.82 6.18 26.25
C ASN A 906 -29.54 7.35 27.21
N ILE A 907 -28.30 7.87 27.25
CA ILE A 907 -27.93 8.99 28.12
C ILE A 907 -28.31 10.30 27.43
N THR A 908 -29.17 11.10 28.08
CA THR A 908 -29.73 12.34 27.53
C THR A 908 -29.07 13.61 28.04
N HIS A 909 -28.07 13.51 28.93
CA HIS A 909 -27.39 14.68 29.49
C HIS A 909 -26.32 15.20 28.53
N GLU A 910 -26.49 16.41 28.03
CA GLU A 910 -25.50 17.11 27.19
C GLU A 910 -24.45 17.80 28.06
N VAL A 911 -23.18 17.75 27.64
CA VAL A 911 -22.06 18.36 28.36
C VAL A 911 -21.72 19.71 27.73
N GLY A 912 -21.70 20.78 28.55
CA GLY A 912 -21.36 22.13 28.12
C GLY A 912 -20.00 22.64 28.61
N HIS A 913 -19.53 23.74 28.03
CA HIS A 913 -18.30 24.43 28.47
C HIS A 913 -18.41 24.98 29.90
N ASP A 914 -19.59 25.40 30.34
CA ASP A 914 -19.80 25.94 31.69
C ASP A 914 -19.60 24.87 32.78
N ASP A 915 -19.93 23.60 32.49
CA ASP A 915 -19.66 22.48 33.39
C ASP A 915 -18.16 22.27 33.60
N VAL A 916 -17.38 22.41 32.53
CA VAL A 916 -15.92 22.29 32.56
C VAL A 916 -15.32 23.35 33.49
N ILE A 917 -15.76 24.61 33.40
CA ILE A 917 -15.29 25.70 34.26
C ILE A 917 -15.65 25.41 35.72
N ARG A 918 -16.92 25.07 35.99
CA ARG A 918 -17.40 24.82 37.35
C ARG A 918 -16.64 23.69 38.07
N ILE A 919 -16.43 22.55 37.41
CA ILE A 919 -15.67 21.43 38.00
C ILE A 919 -14.21 21.80 38.21
N SER A 920 -13.64 22.57 37.28
CA SER A 920 -12.26 23.04 37.40
C SER A 920 -12.06 23.97 38.61
N GLU A 921 -13.01 24.85 38.89
CA GLU A 921 -12.97 25.71 40.09
C GLU A 921 -13.05 24.88 41.38
N LEU A 922 -13.91 23.85 41.42
CA LEU A 922 -14.05 22.96 42.58
C LEU A 922 -12.77 22.18 42.89
N LYS A 923 -12.00 21.79 41.86
CA LYS A 923 -10.75 21.01 41.99
C LYS A 923 -9.48 21.84 41.88
N ALA A 924 -9.60 23.17 41.75
CA ALA A 924 -8.46 24.06 41.59
C ALA A 924 -7.48 23.97 42.77
N ASN A 925 -7.99 23.92 44.02
CA ASN A 925 -7.15 23.85 45.22
C ASN A 925 -6.33 22.55 45.28
N ASP A 926 -6.93 21.40 44.95
CA ASP A 926 -6.24 20.11 44.94
C ASP A 926 -5.07 20.13 43.93
N LEU A 927 -5.32 20.60 42.71
CA LEU A 927 -4.30 20.73 41.67
C LEU A 927 -3.20 21.73 42.04
N GLN A 928 -3.58 22.86 42.64
CA GLN A 928 -2.66 23.87 43.14
C GLN A 928 -1.69 23.30 44.18
N GLN A 929 -2.20 22.55 45.16
CA GLN A 929 -1.38 21.89 46.17
C GLN A 929 -0.43 20.85 45.55
N LEU A 930 -0.91 20.04 44.60
CA LEU A 930 -0.07 19.05 43.91
C LEU A 930 1.09 19.72 43.16
N VAL A 931 0.82 20.76 42.38
CA VAL A 931 1.86 21.47 41.62
C VAL A 931 2.82 22.23 42.54
N PHE A 932 2.32 22.88 43.59
CA PHE A 932 3.15 23.56 44.58
C PHE A 932 4.13 22.59 45.27
N ASN A 933 3.64 21.43 45.69
CA ASN A 933 4.48 20.39 46.31
C ASN A 933 5.43 19.74 45.30
N PHE A 934 5.06 19.65 44.02
CA PHE A 934 5.94 19.11 42.99
C PHE A 934 7.12 20.03 42.66
N ALA A 935 6.99 21.34 42.86
CA ALA A 935 8.12 22.26 42.71
C ALA A 935 9.30 21.88 43.64
N ASP A 936 9.06 21.29 44.83
CA ASP A 936 10.13 20.79 45.70
C ASP A 936 10.93 19.62 45.06
N VAL A 937 10.30 18.81 44.20
CA VAL A 937 10.99 17.73 43.48
C VAL A 937 11.99 18.32 42.49
N ILE A 938 11.59 19.39 41.78
CA ILE A 938 12.47 20.13 40.87
C ILE A 938 13.63 20.74 41.65
N LYS A 939 13.35 21.42 42.77
CA LYS A 939 14.36 22.02 43.66
C LYS A 939 15.43 21.03 44.09
N LYS A 940 15.03 19.81 44.48
CA LYS A 940 15.95 18.73 44.89
C LYS A 940 16.80 18.23 43.71
N LYS A 941 16.21 18.05 42.53
CA LYS A 941 16.94 17.62 41.32
C LYS A 941 17.93 18.67 40.83
N SER A 942 17.58 19.96 40.90
CA SER A 942 18.48 21.07 40.55
C SER A 942 19.66 21.19 41.54
N SER A 943 19.43 20.88 42.81
CA SER A 943 20.47 20.88 43.85
C SER A 943 21.44 19.68 43.74
N SER A 944 21.02 18.55 43.17
CA SER A 944 21.85 17.35 42.95
C SER A 944 22.76 17.42 41.72
N LYS A 945 22.57 18.43 40.84
CA LYS A 945 23.37 18.66 39.62
C LYS A 945 24.46 19.74 39.79
N LYS A 946 24.44 20.48 40.90
CA LYS A 946 25.52 21.38 41.34
C LYS A 946 26.43 20.60 42.28
#